data_AF-A0A7X9IVC7-F1
#
_entry.id   AF-A0A7X9IVC7-F1
#
_cell.length_a   1.000
_cell.length_b   1.000
_cell.length_c   1.000
_cell.angle_alpha   90.00
_cell.angle_beta   90.00
_cell.angle_gamma   90.00
#
_symmetry.space_group_name_H-M   'P 1'
#
loop_
_entity.id
_entity.type
_entity.pdbx_description
1 polymer ?
#
loop_
_entity_poly.entity_id
_entity_poly.type
_entity_poly.pdbx_seq_one_letter_code
_entity_poly.pdbx_strand_id
1 'polypeptide(L)'
;MDKVRSHFLVCAGGGCVASGALEFAAALRSAIDKQGLAEEIKVVETGCLGPCAAGPVAVVYPDGTFYQKLKAADAAEIVEQHLLKGRPVERLLYKKPAGDEAVPALGKLSFFKDQVKIVLRNCGLIDPTRIEEYLARDGYLALAKALTEMTPEQVIEEVKKSGIRGRGGAGFPTGLKWAFARKAQGPRKYVLCNADEGDPGAFMDRSVLEGDPHSVIEAMAIAAYAVGAAQGFVYVRAEYPLAVKRLGIAIDQARQRGLLGAKILGTDFSFDLEIRMGSGAFVCGEETALMTSIEGNRGEPRPRPPFPAVKGLWGMPSLLNNVETYAAIPMIILKGGDWYASYGTEKSKGTKVFALAGAVNNTGLVEVPIGMSLGEIVYDVGGGIPGGKKFKAAQVGGPSGGCIPREHLNVPMDYETLQELGAIMGSGGLIVMDEDACMVDVARFFLEFVQDESCGKCVPCRIGTKRMLEILERICRGEGVEGDVERLVALGNRIKDTALCGLGQSAPNPVLSTIRHFRHEYDAHIRAKRCVAGVCPELVRAPCQNACPAGVDVPGYVSLTGEKRYAEALRLHRERNPLTAVCARVCFHTCEDKCRRSTLDAPVSIRGVKRYLADQEVTVQLPEVRDNPENAARKIAVIGAGPAGLSCAYFLARLGYRPTVFEAEPKPGGMLVQAIPAYRLPREIVEREVRMIERLGVDIQTGQRLGRDFTLPGLRQQGYEAVFLGVGAPKGARLGIPGEQAEGVAEALTFLKRYNLGGAGRVGGRVVVIGGGNAAIDAARTALRLGADTVTVLYRRTRGEMPAYGEEIEEAEREGVTIRELVAPEEILVRDGKVAGVRSRKMVLGPYDRSGRRRPQPAEEAPFVVEADQVIAAIGQVLEPSEFVDGLGLKLTRQGYVEADPLTGATSIPWLFAGGDAAVGPSSVAEAVGAGERAAVGIDRFLTGEMHAFWRAEAPAAVPFDPNADPAPFPRAPMRMLPVERRKGTFQEVELTFTEGAALQEARRCLRCDYRECK
;
A
#
# COMPACT_ATOMS: atom_id res chain seq x y z
N MET A 1 40.31 -31.49 -16.94
CA MET A 1 39.80 -30.17 -16.54
C MET A 1 38.83 -29.74 -17.61
N ASP A 2 37.54 -29.60 -17.26
CA ASP A 2 36.54 -29.12 -18.21
C ASP A 2 36.92 -27.71 -18.69
N LYS A 3 36.80 -27.44 -20.00
CA LYS A 3 37.10 -26.14 -20.64
C LYS A 3 36.00 -25.09 -20.42
N VAL A 4 35.23 -25.20 -19.34
CA VAL A 4 34.07 -24.33 -19.10
C VAL A 4 34.55 -22.96 -18.62
N ARG A 5 34.33 -21.92 -19.45
CA ARG A 5 34.66 -20.53 -19.13
C ARG A 5 33.51 -19.76 -18.48
N SER A 6 32.26 -20.18 -18.71
CA SER A 6 31.07 -19.49 -18.18
C SER A 6 29.97 -20.46 -17.76
N HIS A 7 29.27 -20.10 -16.68
CA HIS A 7 28.09 -20.82 -16.20
C HIS A 7 26.86 -19.94 -16.39
N PHE A 8 25.84 -20.48 -17.07
CA PHE A 8 24.57 -19.82 -17.28
C PHE A 8 23.51 -20.50 -16.40
N LEU A 9 23.20 -19.87 -15.27
CA LEU A 9 22.26 -20.39 -14.28
C LEU A 9 20.85 -19.91 -14.60
N VAL A 10 19.99 -20.80 -15.08
CA VAL A 10 18.59 -20.51 -15.40
C VAL A 10 17.72 -20.93 -14.22
N CYS A 11 16.90 -20.01 -13.69
CA CYS A 11 15.95 -20.34 -12.63
C CYS A 11 14.88 -21.31 -13.15
N ALA A 12 14.89 -22.54 -12.64
CA ALA A 12 13.89 -23.57 -12.90
C ALA A 12 13.05 -23.88 -11.64
N GLY A 13 12.77 -22.85 -10.85
CA GLY A 13 11.74 -22.89 -9.79
C GLY A 13 10.34 -22.70 -10.36
N GLY A 14 9.31 -23.16 -9.63
CA GLY A 14 7.92 -23.18 -10.09
C GLY A 14 7.42 -21.92 -10.81
N GLY A 15 7.69 -20.73 -10.28
CA GLY A 15 7.24 -19.47 -10.88
C GLY A 15 7.91 -19.14 -12.23
N CYS A 16 9.21 -19.43 -12.36
CA CYS A 16 9.93 -19.23 -13.63
C CYS A 16 9.56 -20.30 -14.66
N VAL A 17 9.34 -21.55 -14.23
CA VAL A 17 8.82 -22.61 -15.10
C VAL A 17 7.47 -22.22 -15.69
N ALA A 18 6.55 -21.73 -14.85
CA ALA A 18 5.24 -21.23 -15.31
C ALA A 18 5.34 -20.01 -16.26
N SER A 19 6.46 -19.29 -16.23
CA SER A 19 6.72 -18.12 -17.09
C SER A 19 7.55 -18.46 -18.35
N GLY A 20 7.81 -19.74 -18.62
CA GLY A 20 8.51 -20.20 -19.83
C GLY A 20 10.02 -20.42 -19.71
N ALA A 21 10.54 -20.62 -18.50
CA ALA A 21 11.98 -20.84 -18.28
C ALA A 21 12.53 -22.08 -19.00
N LEU A 22 11.75 -23.16 -19.10
CA LEU A 22 12.21 -24.40 -19.74
C LEU A 22 12.33 -24.24 -21.27
N GLU A 23 11.40 -23.49 -21.89
CA GLU A 23 11.49 -23.16 -23.32
C GLU A 23 12.70 -22.27 -23.60
N PHE A 24 12.96 -21.29 -22.72
CA PHE A 24 14.16 -20.47 -22.81
C PHE A 24 15.44 -21.30 -22.67
N ALA A 25 15.53 -22.18 -21.67
CA ALA A 25 16.70 -23.03 -21.46
C ALA A 25 16.97 -23.94 -22.68
N ALA A 26 15.93 -24.49 -23.30
CA ALA A 26 16.05 -25.28 -24.53
C ALA A 26 16.55 -24.43 -25.71
N ALA A 27 15.98 -23.24 -25.90
CA ALA A 27 16.41 -22.30 -26.94
C ALA A 27 17.87 -21.85 -26.74
N LEU A 28 18.28 -21.62 -25.49
CA LEU A 28 19.64 -21.24 -25.11
C LEU A 28 20.64 -22.34 -25.45
N ARG A 29 20.35 -23.60 -25.07
CA ARG A 29 21.20 -24.75 -25.44
C ARG A 29 21.36 -24.87 -26.95
N SER A 30 20.25 -24.79 -27.70
CA SER A 30 20.30 -24.84 -29.17
C SER A 30 21.11 -23.70 -29.78
N ALA A 31 21.03 -22.49 -29.23
CA ALA A 31 21.80 -21.35 -29.69
C ALA A 31 23.31 -21.47 -29.37
N ILE A 32 23.65 -22.02 -28.21
CA ILE A 32 25.05 -22.32 -27.81
C ILE A 32 25.65 -23.37 -28.76
N ASP A 33 24.91 -24.44 -29.06
CA ASP A 33 25.36 -25.51 -29.95
C ASP A 33 25.62 -24.98 -31.38
N LYS A 34 24.74 -24.12 -31.89
CA LYS A 34 24.90 -23.49 -33.22
C LYS A 34 26.16 -22.63 -33.34
N GLN A 35 26.64 -22.07 -32.23
CA GLN A 35 27.84 -21.24 -32.18
C GLN A 35 29.10 -22.04 -31.80
N GLY A 36 28.98 -23.37 -31.60
CA GLY A 36 30.10 -24.24 -31.24
C GLY A 36 30.62 -24.02 -29.81
N LEU A 37 29.83 -23.43 -28.91
CA LEU A 37 30.25 -23.04 -27.56
C LEU A 37 29.88 -24.06 -26.47
N ALA A 38 29.41 -25.25 -26.85
CA ALA A 38 28.87 -26.26 -25.93
C ALA A 38 29.89 -26.78 -24.91
N GLU A 39 31.17 -26.85 -25.27
CA GLU A 39 32.25 -27.26 -24.35
C GLU A 39 32.73 -26.12 -23.43
N GLU A 40 32.40 -24.87 -23.77
CA GLU A 40 32.86 -23.66 -23.06
C GLU A 40 31.81 -23.10 -22.09
N ILE A 41 30.52 -23.38 -22.33
CA ILE A 41 29.40 -22.78 -21.59
C ILE A 41 28.51 -23.88 -21.01
N LYS A 42 28.40 -23.89 -19.68
CA LYS A 42 27.50 -24.83 -18.98
C LYS A 42 26.18 -24.14 -18.63
N VAL A 43 25.07 -24.65 -19.18
CA VAL A 43 23.72 -24.23 -18.79
C VAL A 43 23.24 -25.09 -17.62
N VAL A 44 22.95 -24.46 -16.49
CA VAL A 44 22.51 -25.14 -15.26
C VAL A 44 21.10 -24.69 -14.92
N GLU A 45 20.19 -25.64 -14.74
CA GLU A 45 18.84 -25.37 -14.26
C GLU A 45 18.84 -25.37 -12.73
N THR A 46 18.68 -24.21 -12.12
CA THR A 46 18.79 -24.05 -10.66
C THR A 46 17.43 -24.01 -9.97
N GLY A 47 17.44 -24.01 -8.63
CA GLY A 47 16.30 -23.62 -7.81
C GLY A 47 15.88 -22.14 -7.99
N CYS A 48 14.92 -21.70 -7.16
CA CYS A 48 14.41 -20.33 -7.16
C CYS A 48 15.50 -19.29 -6.89
N LEU A 49 15.61 -18.26 -7.74
CA LEU A 49 16.54 -17.13 -7.55
C LEU A 49 15.97 -16.02 -6.64
N GLY A 50 14.67 -16.02 -6.37
CA GLY A 50 14.01 -15.04 -5.48
C GLY A 50 12.98 -14.14 -6.19
N PRO A 51 13.36 -13.27 -7.14
CA PRO A 51 12.47 -12.25 -7.70
C PRO A 51 11.51 -12.84 -8.75
N CYS A 52 10.42 -13.44 -8.30
CA CYS A 52 9.48 -14.18 -9.14
C CYS A 52 8.76 -13.29 -10.17
N ALA A 53 8.44 -12.03 -9.86
CA ALA A 53 7.80 -11.10 -10.82
C ALA A 53 8.68 -10.74 -12.02
N ALA A 54 9.99 -10.94 -11.90
CA ALA A 54 10.94 -10.72 -12.98
C ALA A 54 11.20 -11.99 -13.81
N GLY A 55 10.50 -13.10 -13.50
CA GLY A 55 10.66 -14.39 -14.15
C GLY A 55 10.30 -14.39 -15.65
N PRO A 56 10.92 -15.25 -16.47
CA PRO A 56 12.10 -16.08 -16.16
C PRO A 56 13.37 -15.23 -15.95
N VAL A 57 14.17 -15.63 -14.95
CA VAL A 57 15.43 -14.95 -14.57
C VAL A 57 16.62 -15.89 -14.70
N ALA A 58 17.81 -15.32 -14.94
CA ALA A 58 19.06 -16.06 -15.00
C ALA A 58 20.25 -15.24 -14.51
N VAL A 59 21.33 -15.94 -14.12
CA VAL A 59 22.61 -15.33 -13.74
C VAL A 59 23.74 -15.95 -14.54
N VAL A 60 24.66 -15.13 -15.03
CA VAL A 60 25.85 -15.57 -15.76
C VAL A 60 27.10 -15.33 -14.90
N TYR A 61 27.86 -16.39 -14.62
CA TYR A 61 29.17 -16.33 -13.95
C TYR A 61 30.31 -16.53 -14.95
N PRO A 62 31.48 -15.88 -14.73
CA PRO A 62 31.91 -15.16 -13.52
C PRO A 62 31.40 -13.71 -13.38
N ASP A 63 30.86 -13.11 -14.45
CA ASP A 63 30.47 -11.69 -14.47
C ASP A 63 29.44 -11.28 -13.41
N GLY A 64 28.64 -12.24 -12.94
CA GLY A 64 27.54 -12.00 -12.00
C GLY A 64 26.38 -11.21 -12.63
N THR A 65 26.24 -11.29 -13.95
CA THR A 65 25.23 -10.54 -14.72
C THR A 65 23.85 -11.15 -14.48
N PHE A 66 22.89 -10.34 -14.03
CA PHE A 66 21.51 -10.76 -13.79
C PHE A 66 20.59 -10.35 -14.96
N TYR A 67 19.91 -11.34 -15.53
CA TYR A 67 18.91 -11.15 -16.58
C TYR A 67 17.50 -11.43 -16.08
N GLN A 68 16.53 -10.65 -16.60
CA GLN A 68 15.12 -10.74 -16.24
C GLN A 68 14.19 -10.74 -17.46
N LYS A 69 12.95 -11.23 -17.26
CA LYS A 69 11.87 -11.29 -18.25
C LYS A 69 12.29 -11.99 -19.55
N LEU A 70 13.08 -13.05 -19.42
CA LEU A 70 13.67 -13.78 -20.54
C LEU A 70 12.61 -14.52 -21.35
N LYS A 71 12.64 -14.37 -22.67
CA LYS A 71 11.82 -15.12 -23.64
C LYS A 71 12.71 -16.00 -24.49
N ALA A 72 12.16 -17.10 -25.02
CA ALA A 72 12.89 -18.00 -25.91
C ALA A 72 13.57 -17.29 -27.10
N ALA A 73 12.95 -16.22 -27.64
CA ALA A 73 13.52 -15.41 -28.72
C ALA A 73 14.78 -14.62 -28.31
N ASP A 74 14.96 -14.31 -27.02
CA ASP A 74 16.11 -13.55 -26.53
C ASP A 74 17.40 -14.40 -26.47
N ALA A 75 17.28 -15.74 -26.48
CA ALA A 75 18.40 -16.65 -26.30
C ALA A 75 19.51 -16.45 -27.35
N ALA A 76 19.16 -16.27 -28.63
CA ALA A 76 20.13 -16.08 -29.70
C ALA A 76 20.96 -14.79 -29.52
N GLU A 77 20.29 -13.69 -29.12
CA GLU A 77 20.95 -12.40 -28.87
C GLU A 77 21.90 -12.49 -27.66
N ILE A 78 21.49 -13.18 -26.59
CA ILE A 78 22.34 -13.37 -25.40
C ILE A 78 23.60 -14.17 -25.74
N VAL A 79 23.46 -15.25 -26.51
CA VAL A 79 24.62 -16.06 -26.93
C VAL A 79 25.57 -15.22 -27.77
N GLU A 80 25.05 -14.45 -28.73
CA GLU A 80 25.88 -13.64 -29.63
C GLU A 80 26.53 -12.45 -28.92
N GLN A 81 25.76 -11.65 -28.17
CA GLN A 81 26.26 -10.41 -27.58
C GLN A 81 27.05 -10.67 -26.30
N HIS A 82 26.52 -11.49 -25.39
CA HIS A 82 27.16 -11.68 -24.10
C HIS A 82 28.14 -12.84 -24.13
N LEU A 83 27.70 -14.04 -24.52
CA LEU A 83 28.53 -15.23 -24.37
C LEU A 83 29.65 -15.33 -25.41
N LEU A 84 29.46 -14.79 -26.61
CA LEU A 84 30.48 -14.75 -27.66
C LEU A 84 31.28 -13.43 -27.64
N LYS A 85 30.62 -12.27 -27.58
CA LYS A 85 31.26 -10.93 -27.68
C LYS A 85 31.57 -10.26 -26.32
N GLY A 86 31.11 -10.82 -25.19
CA GLY A 86 31.38 -10.28 -23.85
C GLY A 86 30.55 -9.03 -23.46
N ARG A 87 29.51 -8.67 -24.22
CA ARG A 87 28.68 -7.49 -23.99
C ARG A 87 27.30 -7.87 -23.43
N PRO A 88 26.96 -7.52 -22.19
CA PRO A 88 25.63 -7.77 -21.64
C PRO A 88 24.52 -7.12 -22.46
N VAL A 89 23.36 -7.78 -22.56
CA VAL A 89 22.20 -7.25 -23.28
C VAL A 89 21.44 -6.26 -22.39
N GLU A 90 21.72 -4.97 -22.54
CA GLU A 90 21.23 -3.91 -21.63
C GLU A 90 19.71 -3.88 -21.43
N ARG A 91 18.93 -4.16 -22.49
CA ARG A 91 17.46 -4.18 -22.43
C ARG A 91 16.89 -5.27 -21.50
N LEU A 92 17.68 -6.31 -21.22
CA LEU A 92 17.30 -7.46 -20.38
C LEU A 92 17.84 -7.36 -18.94
N LEU A 93 18.60 -6.31 -18.64
CA LEU A 93 19.14 -6.08 -17.31
C LEU A 93 18.08 -5.44 -16.40
N TYR A 94 18.32 -5.55 -15.07
CA TYR A 94 17.52 -4.83 -14.10
C TYR A 94 17.75 -3.32 -14.19
N LYS A 95 16.65 -2.57 -14.25
CA LYS A 95 16.62 -1.11 -14.12
C LYS A 95 15.95 -0.74 -12.81
N LYS A 96 16.48 0.26 -12.11
CA LYS A 96 15.89 0.73 -10.85
C LYS A 96 14.48 1.33 -11.11
N PRO A 97 13.50 1.15 -10.22
CA PRO A 97 12.17 1.73 -10.38
C PRO A 97 12.16 3.26 -10.52
N ALA A 98 13.18 3.95 -9.99
CA ALA A 98 13.32 5.41 -9.99
C ALA A 98 14.43 5.94 -10.93
N GLY A 99 14.96 5.13 -11.87
CA GLY A 99 15.99 5.62 -12.81
C GLY A 99 16.33 4.64 -13.94
N ASP A 100 16.85 5.19 -15.04
CA ASP A 100 17.17 4.43 -16.27
C ASP A 100 18.51 3.69 -16.24
N GLU A 101 19.29 3.81 -15.17
CA GLU A 101 20.58 3.11 -15.04
C GLU A 101 20.40 1.60 -14.84
N ALA A 102 20.96 0.83 -15.77
CA ALA A 102 21.05 -0.62 -15.66
C ALA A 102 22.08 -1.03 -14.59
N VAL A 103 21.71 -1.94 -13.69
CA VAL A 103 22.61 -2.48 -12.67
C VAL A 103 22.95 -3.93 -13.04
N PRO A 104 24.13 -4.20 -13.62
CA PRO A 104 24.45 -5.53 -14.13
C PRO A 104 24.73 -6.56 -13.02
N ALA A 105 25.34 -6.13 -11.91
CA ALA A 105 25.83 -7.05 -10.87
C ALA A 105 24.75 -7.36 -9.81
N LEU A 106 24.49 -8.65 -9.60
CA LEU A 106 23.52 -9.17 -8.62
C LEU A 106 23.67 -8.55 -7.21
N GLY A 107 24.92 -8.41 -6.74
CA GLY A 107 25.22 -7.89 -5.39
C GLY A 107 25.00 -6.38 -5.21
N LYS A 108 24.72 -5.62 -6.28
CA LYS A 108 24.40 -4.19 -6.22
C LYS A 108 22.90 -3.91 -6.28
N LEU A 109 22.07 -4.94 -6.49
CA LEU A 109 20.62 -4.82 -6.51
C LEU A 109 20.09 -4.70 -5.08
N SER A 110 19.25 -3.70 -4.82
CA SER A 110 18.65 -3.47 -3.49
C SER A 110 17.91 -4.71 -2.97
N PHE A 111 17.28 -5.47 -3.86
CA PHE A 111 16.60 -6.72 -3.53
C PHE A 111 17.52 -7.77 -2.87
N PHE A 112 18.79 -7.88 -3.29
CA PHE A 112 19.71 -8.90 -2.77
C PHE A 112 20.66 -8.40 -1.68
N LYS A 113 20.96 -7.09 -1.69
CA LYS A 113 22.01 -6.49 -0.86
C LYS A 113 21.80 -6.71 0.65
N ASP A 114 20.57 -6.58 1.12
CA ASP A 114 20.24 -6.60 2.55
C ASP A 114 19.74 -7.98 3.03
N GLN A 115 19.82 -9.01 2.17
CA GLN A 115 19.44 -10.39 2.52
C GLN A 115 20.59 -11.17 3.16
N VAL A 116 20.26 -12.03 4.13
CA VAL A 116 21.19 -12.98 4.75
C VAL A 116 20.69 -14.38 4.49
N LYS A 117 21.26 -15.04 3.47
CA LYS A 117 20.80 -16.37 3.03
C LYS A 117 21.47 -17.51 3.82
N ILE A 118 20.77 -18.07 4.79
CA ILE A 118 21.15 -19.28 5.54
C ILE A 118 20.34 -20.47 5.04
N VAL A 119 19.01 -20.32 4.99
CA VAL A 119 18.09 -21.35 4.51
C VAL A 119 18.16 -21.45 2.98
N LEU A 120 18.16 -20.31 2.28
CA LEU A 120 18.18 -20.25 0.82
C LEU A 120 19.61 -20.24 0.23
N ARG A 121 20.63 -20.63 1.01
CA ARG A 121 22.07 -20.48 0.67
C ARG A 121 22.51 -21.14 -0.64
N ASN A 122 21.82 -22.20 -1.07
CA ASN A 122 22.12 -22.95 -2.29
C ASN A 122 21.08 -22.72 -3.40
N CYS A 123 19.92 -22.16 -3.05
CA CYS A 123 18.86 -21.88 -4.00
C CYS A 123 19.34 -20.87 -5.05
N GLY A 124 19.27 -21.25 -6.33
CA GLY A 124 19.76 -20.44 -7.44
C GLY A 124 21.25 -20.58 -7.76
N LEU A 125 21.99 -21.42 -7.03
CA LEU A 125 23.43 -21.64 -7.24
C LEU A 125 23.79 -23.06 -7.67
N ILE A 126 23.01 -24.05 -7.23
CA ILE A 126 23.23 -25.48 -7.57
C ILE A 126 22.14 -26.03 -8.48
N ASP A 127 22.48 -27.10 -9.20
CA ASP A 127 21.52 -28.05 -9.76
C ASP A 127 20.93 -28.92 -8.63
N PRO A 128 19.63 -28.79 -8.30
CA PRO A 128 19.00 -29.53 -7.22
C PRO A 128 18.89 -31.04 -7.48
N THR A 129 19.19 -31.51 -8.70
CA THR A 129 19.16 -32.91 -9.09
C THR A 129 20.53 -33.59 -9.07
N ARG A 130 21.58 -32.87 -8.65
CA ARG A 130 22.96 -33.37 -8.59
C ARG A 130 23.55 -33.26 -7.19
N ILE A 131 23.61 -34.38 -6.48
CA ILE A 131 24.21 -34.45 -5.14
C ILE A 131 25.66 -33.92 -5.08
N GLU A 132 26.45 -34.05 -6.15
CA GLU A 132 27.84 -33.58 -6.17
C GLU A 132 27.95 -32.05 -5.97
N GLU A 133 26.98 -31.28 -6.46
CA GLU A 133 26.99 -29.82 -6.30
C GLU A 133 26.62 -29.41 -4.86
N TYR A 134 25.80 -30.21 -4.17
CA TYR A 134 25.54 -30.03 -2.74
C TYR A 134 26.78 -30.38 -1.90
N LEU A 135 27.44 -31.51 -2.19
CA LEU A 135 28.68 -31.92 -1.53
C LEU A 135 29.80 -30.89 -1.71
N ALA A 136 29.94 -30.32 -2.91
CA ALA A 136 30.92 -29.27 -3.20
C ALA A 136 30.70 -27.97 -2.41
N ARG A 137 29.53 -27.81 -1.78
CA ARG A 137 29.15 -26.67 -0.94
C ARG A 137 28.91 -27.09 0.51
N ASP A 138 29.82 -27.92 1.02
CA ASP A 138 29.85 -28.39 2.41
C ASP A 138 28.67 -29.32 2.81
N GLY A 139 27.93 -29.82 1.83
CA GLY A 139 26.80 -30.72 2.08
C GLY A 139 27.21 -32.03 2.75
N TYR A 140 26.39 -32.51 3.69
CA TYR A 140 26.63 -33.72 4.50
C TYR A 140 27.83 -33.66 5.47
N LEU A 141 28.63 -32.57 5.47
CA LEU A 141 29.67 -32.37 6.48
C LEU A 141 29.06 -32.20 7.88
N ALA A 142 27.86 -31.61 8.00
CA ALA A 142 27.19 -31.44 9.28
C ALA A 142 26.76 -32.79 9.85
N LEU A 143 26.23 -33.66 8.98
CA LEU A 143 25.88 -35.03 9.35
C LEU A 143 27.12 -35.84 9.76
N ALA A 144 28.21 -35.75 9.01
CA ALA A 144 29.46 -36.41 9.36
C ALA A 144 29.93 -35.98 10.76
N LYS A 145 30.05 -34.67 10.99
CA LYS A 145 30.40 -34.10 12.30
C LYS A 145 29.48 -34.58 13.42
N ALA A 146 28.16 -34.56 13.20
CA ALA A 146 27.18 -35.00 14.19
C ALA A 146 27.34 -36.48 14.57
N LEU A 147 27.70 -37.35 13.62
CA LEU A 147 27.84 -38.79 13.86
C LEU A 147 29.21 -39.19 14.42
N THR A 148 30.28 -38.46 14.09
CA THR A 148 31.65 -38.85 14.46
C THR A 148 32.24 -38.05 15.62
N GLU A 149 31.79 -36.81 15.84
CA GLU A 149 32.38 -35.89 16.82
C GLU A 149 31.43 -35.48 17.94
N MET A 150 30.12 -35.74 17.80
CA MET A 150 29.10 -35.28 18.75
C MET A 150 28.28 -36.45 19.28
N THR A 151 27.86 -36.37 20.55
CA THR A 151 26.81 -37.24 21.09
C THR A 151 25.42 -36.70 20.72
N PRO A 152 24.36 -37.53 20.73
CA PRO A 152 22.99 -37.06 20.50
C PRO A 152 22.59 -35.90 21.42
N GLU A 153 23.03 -35.93 22.67
CA GLU A 153 22.78 -34.87 23.65
C GLU A 153 23.53 -33.59 23.31
N GLN A 154 24.77 -33.66 22.84
CA GLN A 154 25.53 -32.48 22.37
C GLN A 154 24.87 -31.83 21.15
N VAL A 155 24.34 -32.63 20.20
CA VAL A 155 23.58 -32.10 19.06
C VAL A 155 22.35 -31.32 19.54
N ILE A 156 21.60 -31.85 20.50
CA ILE A 156 20.44 -31.17 21.08
C ILE A 156 20.85 -29.87 21.78
N GLU A 157 21.93 -29.87 22.57
CA GLU A 157 22.42 -28.66 23.23
C GLU A 157 22.89 -27.59 22.22
N GLU A 158 23.54 -27.98 21.13
CA GLU A 158 23.94 -27.04 20.08
C GLU A 158 22.72 -26.38 19.41
N VAL A 159 21.68 -27.17 19.12
CA VAL A 159 20.41 -26.66 18.59
C VAL A 159 19.70 -25.76 19.61
N LYS A 160 19.74 -26.07 20.92
CA LYS A 160 19.23 -25.17 21.96
C LYS A 160 20.01 -23.86 22.02
N LYS A 161 21.34 -23.93 21.96
CA LYS A 161 22.24 -22.77 21.98
C LYS A 161 21.96 -21.81 20.83
N SER A 162 21.63 -22.35 19.66
CA SER A 162 21.24 -21.53 18.49
C SER A 162 20.00 -20.66 18.71
N GLY A 163 19.15 -21.03 19.68
CA GLY A 163 17.86 -20.36 19.91
C GLY A 163 16.87 -20.50 18.75
N ILE A 164 17.09 -21.44 17.80
CA ILE A 164 16.17 -21.63 16.67
C ILE A 164 14.78 -22.02 17.16
N ARG A 165 13.78 -21.29 16.65
CA ARG A 165 12.36 -21.50 16.90
C ARG A 165 11.72 -22.13 15.67
N GLY A 166 10.68 -22.94 15.87
CA GLY A 166 9.94 -23.58 14.80
C GLY A 166 9.38 -22.56 13.82
N ARG A 167 9.72 -22.74 12.55
CA ARG A 167 9.45 -21.77 11.49
C ARG A 167 8.08 -21.86 10.82
N GLY A 168 7.33 -22.94 11.07
CA GLY A 168 5.96 -23.11 10.60
C GLY A 168 4.89 -22.32 11.37
N GLY A 169 5.24 -21.18 11.98
CA GLY A 169 4.29 -20.27 12.63
C GLY A 169 4.37 -20.16 14.16
N ALA A 170 4.17 -21.25 14.89
CA ALA A 170 4.01 -21.20 16.36
C ALA A 170 5.28 -20.76 17.14
N GLY A 171 6.46 -20.79 16.52
CA GLY A 171 7.68 -20.32 17.15
C GLY A 171 8.10 -21.10 18.40
N PHE A 172 7.82 -22.40 18.48
CA PHE A 172 8.25 -23.21 19.64
C PHE A 172 9.77 -23.48 19.59
N PRO A 173 10.53 -23.40 20.71
CA PRO A 173 11.97 -23.66 20.70
C PRO A 173 12.31 -25.09 20.24
N THR A 174 13.03 -25.21 19.11
CA THR A 174 13.27 -26.49 18.44
C THR A 174 14.13 -27.43 19.29
N GLY A 175 15.20 -26.92 19.90
CA GLY A 175 16.07 -27.73 20.76
C GLY A 175 15.36 -28.31 21.99
N LEU A 176 14.36 -27.58 22.54
CA LEU A 176 13.53 -28.10 23.63
C LEU A 176 12.60 -29.22 23.13
N LYS A 177 12.02 -29.05 21.92
CA LYS A 177 11.19 -30.09 21.29
C LYS A 177 11.97 -31.38 21.07
N TRP A 178 13.22 -31.27 20.61
CA TRP A 178 14.12 -32.41 20.41
C TRP A 178 14.46 -33.09 21.73
N ALA A 179 14.74 -32.31 22.78
CA ALA A 179 15.00 -32.84 24.13
C ALA A 179 13.80 -33.64 24.68
N PHE A 180 12.56 -33.17 24.46
CA PHE A 180 11.37 -33.91 24.87
C PHE A 180 11.20 -35.23 24.10
N ALA A 181 11.37 -35.21 22.77
CA ALA A 181 11.30 -36.42 21.95
C ALA A 181 12.41 -37.44 22.30
N ARG A 182 13.61 -36.97 22.64
CA ARG A 182 14.70 -37.82 23.12
C ARG A 182 14.37 -38.48 24.46
N LYS A 183 13.82 -37.73 25.42
CA LYS A 183 13.44 -38.25 26.75
C LYS A 183 12.22 -39.19 26.72
N ALA A 184 11.34 -39.04 25.74
CA ALA A 184 10.13 -39.87 25.62
C ALA A 184 10.49 -41.35 25.38
N GLN A 185 9.82 -42.22 26.14
CA GLN A 185 9.97 -43.68 26.05
C GLN A 185 9.03 -44.25 24.98
N GLY A 186 9.53 -45.17 24.16
CA GLY A 186 8.75 -45.86 23.15
C GLY A 186 9.61 -46.87 22.38
N PRO A 187 9.02 -47.97 21.87
CA PRO A 187 9.74 -48.99 21.13
C PRO A 187 10.27 -48.48 19.78
N ARG A 188 9.69 -47.39 19.25
CA ARG A 188 10.09 -46.69 18.03
C ARG A 188 9.88 -45.20 18.19
N LYS A 189 10.62 -44.41 17.43
CA LYS A 189 10.46 -42.96 17.31
C LYS A 189 10.47 -42.55 15.85
N TYR A 190 9.77 -41.47 15.53
CA TYR A 190 9.65 -40.96 14.17
C TYR A 190 10.11 -39.52 14.06
N VAL A 191 10.69 -39.16 12.92
CA VAL A 191 11.02 -37.77 12.55
C VAL A 191 10.18 -37.37 11.35
N LEU A 192 9.45 -36.27 11.46
CA LEU A 192 8.48 -35.82 10.47
C LEU A 192 8.85 -34.43 9.97
N CYS A 193 8.81 -34.25 8.65
CA CYS A 193 8.92 -32.95 8.01
C CYS A 193 7.55 -32.53 7.48
N ASN A 194 7.08 -31.37 7.96
CA ASN A 194 5.87 -30.73 7.48
C ASN A 194 6.20 -29.80 6.32
N ALA A 195 5.82 -30.22 5.11
CA ALA A 195 5.91 -29.48 3.86
C ALA A 195 4.52 -29.29 3.20
N ASP A 196 3.47 -29.15 4.02
CA ASP A 196 2.11 -28.94 3.53
C ASP A 196 1.85 -27.48 3.09
N GLU A 197 2.76 -26.54 3.43
CA GLU A 197 2.79 -25.09 3.09
C GLU A 197 1.50 -24.57 2.42
N GLY A 198 0.42 -24.57 3.19
CA GLY A 198 -0.92 -24.33 2.67
C GLY A 198 -1.26 -22.84 2.52
N ASP A 199 -0.48 -21.96 3.14
CA ASP A 199 -0.76 -20.53 3.22
C ASP A 199 -0.73 -19.89 1.81
N PRO A 200 -1.81 -19.24 1.37
CA PRO A 200 -1.83 -18.42 0.16
C PRO A 200 -0.68 -17.42 0.14
N GLY A 201 0.10 -17.46 -0.94
CA GLY A 201 1.26 -16.59 -1.13
C GLY A 201 2.55 -17.06 -0.46
N ALA A 202 2.54 -18.16 0.31
CA ALA A 202 3.76 -18.80 0.83
C ALA A 202 4.30 -19.84 -0.17
N PHE A 203 5.61 -19.80 -0.43
CA PHE A 203 6.30 -20.74 -1.35
C PHE A 203 7.79 -20.89 -1.01
N MET A 204 8.15 -20.68 0.25
CA MET A 204 9.51 -20.76 0.77
C MET A 204 9.92 -22.21 1.03
N ASP A 205 9.06 -23.01 1.65
CA ASP A 205 9.30 -24.44 1.85
C ASP A 205 9.38 -25.15 0.50
N ARG A 206 8.46 -24.79 -0.41
CA ARG A 206 8.51 -25.21 -1.82
C ARG A 206 9.87 -24.93 -2.44
N SER A 207 10.37 -23.70 -2.28
CA SER A 207 11.62 -23.28 -2.93
C SER A 207 12.84 -24.02 -2.37
N VAL A 208 12.85 -24.34 -1.08
CA VAL A 208 13.88 -25.20 -0.48
C VAL A 208 13.79 -26.62 -1.02
N LEU A 209 12.61 -27.24 -1.08
CA LEU A 209 12.48 -28.61 -1.60
C LEU A 209 12.76 -28.70 -3.10
N GLU A 210 12.43 -27.67 -3.87
CA GLU A 210 12.73 -27.61 -5.30
C GLU A 210 14.19 -27.23 -5.57
N GLY A 211 14.86 -26.48 -4.70
CA GLY A 211 16.16 -25.87 -4.97
C GLY A 211 17.35 -26.43 -4.17
N ASP A 212 17.10 -27.00 -2.99
CA ASP A 212 18.09 -27.59 -2.09
C ASP A 212 17.48 -28.73 -1.22
N PRO A 213 16.94 -29.81 -1.84
CA PRO A 213 16.29 -30.89 -1.10
C PRO A 213 17.24 -31.64 -0.16
N HIS A 214 18.53 -31.74 -0.50
CA HIS A 214 19.53 -32.42 0.32
C HIS A 214 19.74 -31.77 1.68
N SER A 215 19.58 -30.44 1.80
CA SER A 215 19.66 -29.75 3.09
C SER A 215 18.61 -30.23 4.10
N VAL A 216 17.40 -30.56 3.63
CA VAL A 216 16.31 -31.08 4.46
C VAL A 216 16.59 -32.52 4.84
N ILE A 217 17.07 -33.34 3.90
CA ILE A 217 17.43 -34.74 4.13
C ILE A 217 18.54 -34.85 5.19
N GLU A 218 19.61 -34.07 5.04
CA GLU A 218 20.73 -34.03 5.98
C GLU A 218 20.26 -33.63 7.39
N ALA A 219 19.44 -32.58 7.47
CA ALA A 219 18.89 -32.10 8.73
C ALA A 219 17.99 -33.13 9.42
N MET A 220 17.16 -33.86 8.67
CA MET A 220 16.31 -34.92 9.21
C MET A 220 17.14 -36.10 9.73
N ALA A 221 18.23 -36.47 9.05
CA ALA A 221 19.17 -37.49 9.54
C ALA A 221 19.86 -37.07 10.84
N ILE A 222 20.30 -35.80 10.95
CA ILE A 222 20.85 -35.24 12.20
C ILE A 222 19.81 -35.27 13.32
N ALA A 223 18.57 -34.85 13.02
CA ALA A 223 17.48 -34.88 13.99
C ALA A 223 17.15 -36.29 14.47
N ALA A 224 17.15 -37.26 13.55
CA ALA A 224 16.90 -38.66 13.85
C ALA A 224 17.99 -39.27 14.72
N TYR A 225 19.26 -38.94 14.46
CA TYR A 225 20.37 -39.31 15.33
C TYR A 225 20.20 -38.74 16.75
N ALA A 226 19.89 -37.44 16.84
CA ALA A 226 19.70 -36.74 18.09
C ALA A 226 18.57 -37.33 18.96
N VAL A 227 17.43 -37.70 18.36
CA VAL A 227 16.28 -38.23 19.12
C VAL A 227 16.28 -39.76 19.28
N GLY A 228 17.06 -40.47 18.45
CA GLY A 228 17.08 -41.93 18.36
C GLY A 228 15.92 -42.50 17.54
N ALA A 229 15.65 -41.92 16.36
CA ALA A 229 14.67 -42.42 15.41
C ALA A 229 15.35 -43.16 14.25
N ALA A 230 14.70 -44.21 13.75
CA ALA A 230 15.20 -44.99 12.59
C ALA A 230 14.39 -44.75 11.31
N GLN A 231 13.24 -44.07 11.41
CA GLN A 231 12.34 -43.82 10.29
C GLN A 231 11.84 -42.38 10.32
N GLY A 232 11.77 -41.75 9.15
CA GLY A 232 11.11 -40.46 8.99
C GLY A 232 10.18 -40.38 7.79
N PHE A 233 9.36 -39.34 7.81
CA PHE A 233 8.38 -39.06 6.75
C PHE A 233 8.43 -37.57 6.38
N VAL A 234 8.46 -37.28 5.08
CA VAL A 234 8.25 -35.93 4.55
C VAL A 234 6.83 -35.84 4.01
N TYR A 235 5.98 -35.07 4.67
CA TYR A 235 4.61 -34.85 4.22
C TYR A 235 4.57 -33.64 3.29
N VAL A 236 4.38 -33.89 2.00
CA VAL A 236 4.39 -32.87 0.94
C VAL A 236 2.98 -32.72 0.38
N ARG A 237 2.47 -31.50 0.25
CA ARG A 237 1.17 -31.25 -0.35
C ARG A 237 1.10 -31.73 -1.81
N ALA A 238 -0.09 -32.15 -2.27
CA ALA A 238 -0.30 -32.70 -3.61
C ALA A 238 0.00 -31.68 -4.74
N GLU A 239 -0.12 -30.39 -4.44
CA GLU A 239 0.02 -29.28 -5.39
C GLU A 239 1.49 -28.99 -5.74
N TYR A 240 2.46 -29.68 -5.11
CA TYR A 240 3.90 -29.51 -5.35
C TYR A 240 4.54 -30.72 -6.05
N PRO A 241 4.13 -31.09 -7.29
CA PRO A 241 4.65 -32.27 -7.98
C PRO A 241 6.15 -32.16 -8.29
N LEU A 242 6.66 -30.96 -8.56
CA LEU A 242 8.08 -30.73 -8.82
C LEU A 242 8.94 -30.97 -7.57
N ALA A 243 8.46 -30.53 -6.40
CA ALA A 243 9.13 -30.76 -5.12
C ALA A 243 9.19 -32.27 -4.80
N VAL A 244 8.07 -32.99 -4.99
CA VAL A 244 8.03 -34.45 -4.80
C VAL A 244 9.03 -35.15 -5.72
N LYS A 245 9.08 -34.78 -7.01
CA LYS A 245 10.02 -35.35 -7.98
C LYS A 245 11.48 -35.12 -7.58
N ARG A 246 11.87 -33.87 -7.28
CA ARG A 246 13.25 -33.51 -6.93
C ARG A 246 13.67 -34.11 -5.58
N LEU A 247 12.78 -34.11 -4.59
CA LEU A 247 13.03 -34.74 -3.31
C LEU A 247 13.20 -36.27 -3.44
N GLY A 248 12.40 -36.93 -4.28
CA GLY A 248 12.55 -38.36 -4.58
C GLY A 248 13.93 -38.68 -5.15
N ILE A 249 14.37 -37.92 -6.16
CA ILE A 249 15.71 -38.04 -6.73
C ILE A 249 16.79 -37.87 -5.65
N ALA A 250 16.66 -36.86 -4.79
CA ALA A 250 17.63 -36.58 -3.74
C ALA A 250 17.69 -37.68 -2.67
N ILE A 251 16.55 -38.27 -2.28
CA ILE A 251 16.50 -39.42 -1.35
C ILE A 251 17.20 -40.63 -1.97
N ASP A 252 16.94 -40.94 -3.23
CA ASP A 252 17.58 -42.07 -3.91
C ASP A 252 19.08 -41.89 -4.06
N GLN A 253 19.54 -40.67 -4.39
CA GLN A 253 20.96 -40.33 -4.42
C GLN A 253 21.62 -40.47 -3.04
N ALA A 254 20.97 -40.00 -1.98
CA ALA A 254 21.49 -40.12 -0.62
C ALA A 254 21.60 -41.59 -0.18
N ARG A 255 20.62 -42.45 -0.53
CA ARG A 255 20.68 -43.90 -0.29
C ARG A 255 21.84 -44.56 -1.04
N GLN A 256 22.02 -44.25 -2.32
CA GLN A 256 23.10 -44.81 -3.15
C GLN A 256 24.49 -44.44 -2.64
N ARG A 257 24.63 -43.27 -1.99
CA ARG A 257 25.89 -42.79 -1.41
C ARG A 257 26.10 -43.21 0.06
N GLY A 258 25.20 -44.00 0.65
CA GLY A 258 25.29 -44.42 2.05
C GLY A 258 25.05 -43.30 3.07
N LEU A 259 24.33 -42.25 2.67
CA LEU A 259 23.95 -41.09 3.49
C LEU A 259 22.54 -41.24 4.10
N LEU A 260 21.78 -42.22 3.61
CA LEU A 260 20.51 -42.71 4.15
C LEU A 260 20.49 -44.25 4.08
N GLY A 261 19.63 -44.87 4.88
CA GLY A 261 19.48 -46.31 4.97
C GLY A 261 20.23 -46.91 6.17
N ALA A 262 20.82 -48.09 5.98
CA ALA A 262 21.52 -48.80 7.03
C ALA A 262 22.97 -48.33 7.17
N LYS A 263 23.45 -48.22 8.42
CA LYS A 263 24.84 -47.92 8.77
C LYS A 263 25.41 -46.70 8.05
N ILE A 264 24.75 -45.57 8.21
CA ILE A 264 25.07 -44.31 7.55
C ILE A 264 26.53 -43.93 7.82
N LEU A 265 27.28 -43.60 6.76
CA LEU A 265 28.73 -43.32 6.82
C LEU A 265 29.57 -44.43 7.48
N GLY A 266 29.09 -45.68 7.48
CA GLY A 266 29.76 -46.82 8.12
C GLY A 266 29.62 -46.85 9.65
N THR A 267 28.77 -46.01 10.24
CA THR A 267 28.47 -46.01 11.69
C THR A 267 27.40 -47.04 12.04
N ASP A 268 27.07 -47.21 13.33
CA ASP A 268 25.95 -48.06 13.76
C ASP A 268 24.58 -47.40 13.59
N PHE A 269 24.54 -46.10 13.26
CA PHE A 269 23.30 -45.36 13.08
C PHE A 269 22.64 -45.68 11.73
N SER A 270 21.33 -45.87 11.74
CA SER A 270 20.53 -46.15 10.54
C SER A 270 19.27 -45.30 10.55
N PHE A 271 18.95 -44.69 9.41
CA PHE A 271 17.79 -43.83 9.24
C PHE A 271 17.34 -43.80 7.79
N ASP A 272 16.04 -43.96 7.55
CA ASP A 272 15.47 -43.87 6.21
C ASP A 272 14.25 -42.94 6.13
N LEU A 273 13.95 -42.46 4.93
CA LEU A 273 12.91 -41.47 4.65
C LEU A 273 11.89 -41.96 3.61
N GLU A 274 10.62 -41.68 3.88
CA GLU A 274 9.53 -41.85 2.92
C GLU A 274 8.83 -40.52 2.63
N ILE A 275 8.38 -40.33 1.39
CA ILE A 275 7.52 -39.20 1.03
C ILE A 275 6.07 -39.63 1.20
N ARG A 276 5.28 -38.81 1.90
CA ARG A 276 3.82 -38.92 1.96
C ARG A 276 3.20 -37.72 1.28
N MET A 277 2.38 -37.98 0.26
CA MET A 277 1.67 -36.92 -0.44
C MET A 277 0.37 -36.61 0.31
N GLY A 278 0.11 -35.33 0.54
CA GLY A 278 -1.16 -34.85 1.08
C GLY A 278 -2.31 -34.98 0.08
N SER A 279 -3.51 -34.60 0.50
CA SER A 279 -4.73 -34.68 -0.30
C SER A 279 -5.42 -33.32 -0.49
N GLY A 280 -4.64 -32.22 -0.44
CA GLY A 280 -5.14 -30.86 -0.70
C GLY A 280 -5.99 -30.27 0.43
N ALA A 281 -5.66 -30.55 1.70
CA ALA A 281 -6.39 -30.02 2.85
C ALA A 281 -5.48 -29.15 3.71
N PHE A 282 -5.70 -27.83 3.77
CA PHE A 282 -4.85 -26.89 4.50
C PHE A 282 -4.71 -27.21 5.98
N VAL A 283 -5.77 -27.76 6.60
CA VAL A 283 -5.75 -28.16 8.00
C VAL A 283 -4.71 -29.26 8.29
N CYS A 284 -4.27 -30.03 7.30
CA CYS A 284 -3.19 -31.01 7.44
C CYS A 284 -1.82 -30.36 7.69
N GLY A 285 -1.68 -29.04 7.56
CA GLY A 285 -0.53 -28.30 8.07
C GLY A 285 -0.45 -28.28 9.60
N GLU A 286 -1.56 -28.55 10.31
CA GLU A 286 -1.57 -28.70 11.76
C GLU A 286 -0.91 -30.03 12.19
N GLU A 287 -0.01 -29.97 13.17
CA GLU A 287 0.86 -31.09 13.54
C GLU A 287 0.14 -32.43 13.76
N THR A 288 -1.01 -32.44 14.43
CA THR A 288 -1.76 -33.67 14.72
C THR A 288 -2.67 -34.10 13.59
N ALA A 289 -3.20 -33.15 12.81
CA ALA A 289 -3.94 -33.44 11.58
C ALA A 289 -3.02 -34.09 10.54
N LEU A 290 -1.79 -33.58 10.38
CA LEU A 290 -0.75 -34.15 9.53
C LEU A 290 -0.49 -35.62 9.85
N MET A 291 -0.24 -35.92 11.13
CA MET A 291 -0.01 -37.29 11.59
C MET A 291 -1.22 -38.17 11.32
N THR A 292 -2.44 -37.66 11.57
CA THR A 292 -3.68 -38.39 11.30
C THR A 292 -3.83 -38.70 9.81
N SER A 293 -3.41 -37.80 8.93
CA SER A 293 -3.38 -38.03 7.48
C SER A 293 -2.34 -39.08 7.07
N ILE A 294 -1.13 -39.06 7.65
CA ILE A 294 -0.11 -40.11 7.42
C ILE A 294 -0.63 -41.49 7.83
N GLU A 295 -1.42 -41.56 8.91
CA GLU A 295 -2.06 -42.79 9.39
C GLU A 295 -3.19 -43.29 8.47
N GLY A 296 -3.54 -42.56 7.41
CA GLY A 296 -4.59 -42.92 6.45
C GLY A 296 -6.00 -42.48 6.85
N ASN A 297 -6.13 -41.62 7.87
CA ASN A 297 -7.40 -41.10 8.35
C ASN A 297 -7.67 -39.68 7.81
N ARG A 298 -8.90 -39.18 8.00
CA ARG A 298 -9.23 -37.76 7.71
C ARG A 298 -8.39 -36.84 8.58
N GLY A 299 -7.82 -35.76 8.01
CA GLY A 299 -6.91 -34.80 8.66
C GLY A 299 -7.56 -33.96 9.76
N GLU A 300 -8.03 -34.59 10.83
CA GLU A 300 -8.66 -33.92 11.96
C GLU A 300 -7.67 -33.76 13.12
N PRO A 301 -7.51 -32.54 13.68
CA PRO A 301 -6.67 -32.33 14.85
C PRO A 301 -7.10 -33.16 16.07
N ARG A 302 -6.12 -33.54 16.89
CA ARG A 302 -6.30 -34.27 18.16
C ARG A 302 -6.23 -33.30 19.35
N PRO A 303 -7.05 -33.50 20.40
CA PRO A 303 -6.89 -32.75 21.65
C PRO A 303 -5.48 -32.95 22.23
N ARG A 304 -4.93 -31.89 22.83
CA ARG A 304 -3.66 -31.92 23.57
C ARG A 304 -3.96 -31.57 25.03
N PRO A 305 -3.37 -32.27 26.03
CA PRO A 305 -2.46 -33.42 25.93
C PRO A 305 -3.13 -34.75 25.49
N PRO A 306 -2.36 -35.76 25.03
CA PRO A 306 -0.88 -35.81 24.96
C PRO A 306 -0.29 -35.03 23.77
N PHE A 307 0.94 -34.52 23.94
CA PHE A 307 1.68 -33.86 22.85
C PHE A 307 2.38 -34.87 21.94
N PRO A 308 2.61 -34.55 20.66
CA PRO A 308 3.20 -35.49 19.69
C PRO A 308 4.61 -35.97 20.00
N ALA A 309 5.41 -35.14 20.68
CA ALA A 309 6.75 -35.53 21.15
C ALA A 309 6.70 -36.70 22.15
N VAL A 310 5.55 -36.96 22.77
CA VAL A 310 5.32 -38.10 23.68
C VAL A 310 4.49 -39.19 22.99
N LYS A 311 3.34 -38.83 22.40
CA LYS A 311 2.46 -39.74 21.65
C LYS A 311 1.96 -39.03 20.39
N GLY A 312 2.62 -39.28 19.27
CA GLY A 312 2.31 -38.72 17.96
C GLY A 312 1.85 -39.80 16.98
N LEU A 313 2.62 -39.99 15.91
CA LEU A 313 2.33 -40.92 14.82
C LEU A 313 2.23 -42.35 15.33
N TRP A 314 1.09 -43.00 15.07
CA TRP A 314 0.76 -44.35 15.58
C TRP A 314 0.96 -44.50 17.09
N GLY A 315 0.76 -43.43 17.86
CA GLY A 315 0.94 -43.41 19.30
C GLY A 315 2.39 -43.42 19.80
N MET A 316 3.37 -43.33 18.90
CA MET A 316 4.81 -43.32 19.21
C MET A 316 5.36 -41.89 19.35
N PRO A 317 6.45 -41.68 20.12
CA PRO A 317 7.12 -40.39 20.18
C PRO A 317 7.53 -39.91 18.78
N SER A 318 7.04 -38.74 18.39
CA SER A 318 7.22 -38.20 17.04
C SER A 318 7.72 -36.76 17.10
N LEU A 319 8.86 -36.51 16.46
CA LEU A 319 9.42 -35.17 16.31
C LEU A 319 8.98 -34.60 14.97
N LEU A 320 8.15 -33.56 14.97
CA LEU A 320 7.75 -32.83 13.76
C LEU A 320 8.41 -31.46 13.68
N ASN A 321 9.04 -31.12 12.57
CA ASN A 321 9.51 -29.77 12.26
C ASN A 321 9.15 -29.37 10.81
N ASN A 322 9.12 -28.07 10.56
CA ASN A 322 8.85 -27.48 9.24
C ASN A 322 10.14 -27.49 8.37
N VAL A 323 9.98 -27.44 7.04
CA VAL A 323 11.09 -27.45 6.06
C VAL A 323 12.13 -26.36 6.34
N GLU A 324 11.71 -25.09 6.48
CA GLU A 324 12.62 -23.98 6.80
C GLU A 324 13.40 -24.22 8.10
N THR A 325 12.76 -24.86 9.09
CA THR A 325 13.43 -25.20 10.36
C THR A 325 14.54 -26.22 10.13
N TYR A 326 14.29 -27.25 9.33
CA TYR A 326 15.29 -28.27 9.01
C TYR A 326 16.43 -27.71 8.17
N ALA A 327 16.14 -26.93 7.14
CA ALA A 327 17.16 -26.39 6.23
C ALA A 327 18.24 -25.52 6.91
N ALA A 328 17.93 -24.95 8.09
CA ALA A 328 18.87 -24.20 8.91
C ALA A 328 19.81 -25.08 9.78
N ILE A 329 19.39 -26.30 10.13
CA ILE A 329 20.13 -27.18 11.07
C ILE A 329 21.55 -27.52 10.61
N PRO A 330 21.82 -27.89 9.34
CA PRO A 330 23.17 -28.26 8.93
C PRO A 330 24.18 -27.13 9.18
N MET A 331 23.79 -25.88 8.89
CA MET A 331 24.65 -24.72 9.13
C MET A 331 24.84 -24.40 10.61
N ILE A 332 23.82 -24.63 11.45
CA ILE A 332 23.94 -24.51 12.91
C ILE A 332 24.97 -25.50 13.45
N ILE A 333 24.95 -26.75 13.00
CA ILE A 333 25.90 -27.78 13.45
C ILE A 333 27.31 -27.49 12.93
N LEU A 334 27.45 -27.02 11.69
CA LEU A 334 28.76 -26.71 11.10
C LEU A 334 29.42 -25.49 11.73
N LYS A 335 28.71 -24.35 11.79
CA LYS A 335 29.26 -23.06 12.24
C LYS A 335 29.05 -22.78 13.73
N GLY A 336 28.23 -23.57 14.41
CA GLY A 336 27.87 -23.42 15.82
C GLY A 336 26.60 -22.62 16.06
N GLY A 337 25.96 -22.88 17.20
CA GLY A 337 24.75 -22.22 17.65
C GLY A 337 24.95 -20.73 17.92
N ASP A 338 26.12 -20.32 18.45
CA ASP A 338 26.43 -18.90 18.69
C ASP A 338 26.45 -18.09 17.40
N TRP A 339 26.96 -18.69 16.31
CA TRP A 339 26.96 -18.06 15.00
C TRP A 339 25.53 -17.80 14.51
N TYR A 340 24.62 -18.76 14.67
CA TYR A 340 23.22 -18.57 14.30
C TYR A 340 22.50 -17.58 15.23
N ALA A 341 22.82 -17.59 16.53
CA ALA A 341 22.28 -16.69 17.53
C ALA A 341 22.81 -15.24 17.43
N SER A 342 23.88 -15.01 16.67
CA SER A 342 24.37 -13.67 16.34
C SER A 342 23.42 -12.89 15.41
N TYR A 343 22.55 -13.60 14.69
CA TYR A 343 21.46 -13.01 13.91
C TYR A 343 20.16 -12.96 14.71
N GLY A 344 19.32 -12.00 14.41
CA GLY A 344 18.00 -11.86 15.04
C GLY A 344 17.99 -10.89 16.23
N THR A 345 16.91 -10.92 17.01
CA THR A 345 16.75 -10.12 18.23
C THR A 345 17.24 -10.89 19.47
N GLU A 346 17.13 -10.32 20.67
CA GLU A 346 17.48 -11.02 21.91
C GLU A 346 16.67 -12.31 22.11
N LYS A 347 15.35 -12.25 21.85
CA LYS A 347 14.41 -13.37 22.07
C LYS A 347 14.18 -14.25 20.84
N SER A 348 14.42 -13.70 19.64
CA SER A 348 14.08 -14.37 18.39
C SER A 348 15.29 -14.40 17.45
N LYS A 349 15.99 -15.54 17.46
CA LYS A 349 17.29 -15.76 16.80
C LYS A 349 17.19 -16.22 15.34
N GLY A 350 18.25 -15.94 14.58
CA GLY A 350 18.44 -16.40 13.21
C GLY A 350 17.78 -15.51 12.15
N THR A 351 17.62 -16.10 10.97
CA THR A 351 16.94 -15.49 9.81
C THR A 351 15.52 -16.04 9.66
N LYS A 352 14.71 -15.32 8.88
CA LYS A 352 13.38 -15.75 8.44
C LYS A 352 13.25 -15.46 6.94
N VAL A 353 12.72 -16.43 6.21
CA VAL A 353 12.32 -16.23 4.82
C VAL A 353 10.89 -15.64 4.80
N PHE A 354 10.71 -14.53 4.10
CA PHE A 354 9.39 -13.98 3.79
C PHE A 354 9.07 -14.17 2.32
N ALA A 355 7.84 -14.60 2.04
CA ALA A 355 7.27 -14.57 0.71
C ALA A 355 6.52 -13.25 0.52
N LEU A 356 7.22 -12.29 -0.10
CA LEU A 356 6.75 -10.93 -0.30
C LEU A 356 5.88 -10.85 -1.56
N ALA A 357 4.60 -10.51 -1.37
CA ALA A 357 3.58 -10.47 -2.42
C ALA A 357 2.64 -9.26 -2.26
N GLY A 358 1.71 -9.08 -3.20
CA GLY A 358 0.73 -8.00 -3.19
C GLY A 358 1.25 -6.72 -3.89
N ALA A 359 0.86 -5.56 -3.37
CA ALA A 359 1.16 -4.25 -3.94
C ALA A 359 2.59 -3.79 -3.61
N VAL A 360 3.60 -4.48 -4.15
CA VAL A 360 5.03 -4.20 -3.96
C VAL A 360 5.81 -4.41 -5.26
N ASN A 361 6.79 -3.55 -5.55
CA ASN A 361 7.50 -3.53 -6.83
C ASN A 361 8.32 -4.82 -7.09
N ASN A 362 9.03 -5.30 -6.07
CA ASN A 362 9.85 -6.51 -6.16
C ASN A 362 9.21 -7.63 -5.32
N THR A 363 8.38 -8.47 -5.95
CA THR A 363 7.80 -9.66 -5.30
C THR A 363 8.74 -10.86 -5.40
N GLY A 364 8.71 -11.73 -4.39
CA GLY A 364 9.60 -12.88 -4.33
C GLY A 364 9.91 -13.39 -2.93
N LEU A 365 10.93 -14.24 -2.82
CA LEU A 365 11.48 -14.66 -1.53
C LEU A 365 12.58 -13.72 -1.06
N VAL A 366 12.47 -13.30 0.19
CA VAL A 366 13.47 -12.46 0.87
C VAL A 366 13.87 -13.12 2.18
N GLU A 367 15.14 -13.48 2.34
CA GLU A 367 15.66 -14.01 3.61
C GLU A 367 16.36 -12.91 4.39
N VAL A 368 15.80 -12.51 5.53
CA VAL A 368 16.30 -11.39 6.32
C VAL A 368 16.53 -11.81 7.78
N PRO A 369 17.45 -11.15 8.50
CA PRO A 369 17.57 -11.31 9.95
C PRO A 369 16.24 -10.97 10.63
N ILE A 370 15.85 -11.79 11.62
CA ILE A 370 14.65 -11.51 12.42
C ILE A 370 14.81 -10.17 13.14
N GLY A 371 13.75 -9.36 13.16
CA GLY A 371 13.76 -8.03 13.76
C GLY A 371 14.04 -6.89 12.78
N MET A 372 14.40 -7.16 11.51
CA MET A 372 14.30 -6.16 10.45
C MET A 372 12.87 -5.59 10.41
N SER A 373 12.72 -4.28 10.27
CA SER A 373 11.41 -3.64 10.34
C SER A 373 10.57 -3.91 9.09
N LEU A 374 9.25 -3.90 9.25
CA LEU A 374 8.32 -4.07 8.12
C LEU A 374 8.60 -3.07 6.99
N GLY A 375 8.90 -1.82 7.34
CA GLY A 375 9.18 -0.75 6.38
C GLY A 375 10.49 -0.92 5.62
N GLU A 376 11.52 -1.52 6.22
CA GLU A 376 12.75 -1.89 5.52
C GLU A 376 12.47 -3.02 4.52
N ILE A 377 11.73 -4.06 4.94
CA ILE A 377 11.38 -5.17 4.04
C ILE A 377 10.55 -4.67 2.84
N VAL A 378 9.56 -3.80 3.06
CA VAL A 378 8.67 -3.33 1.99
C VAL A 378 9.34 -2.32 1.06
N TYR A 379 10.06 -1.33 1.59
CA TYR A 379 10.60 -0.24 0.76
C TYR A 379 12.05 -0.45 0.34
N ASP A 380 12.92 -0.98 1.20
CA ASP A 380 14.34 -1.17 0.88
C ASP A 380 14.55 -2.45 0.07
N VAL A 381 14.00 -3.57 0.54
CA VAL A 381 14.09 -4.86 -0.18
C VAL A 381 13.03 -4.96 -1.28
N GLY A 382 11.76 -4.70 -0.94
CA GLY A 382 10.62 -4.77 -1.85
C GLY A 382 10.53 -3.64 -2.87
N GLY A 383 11.31 -2.58 -2.72
CA GLY A 383 11.32 -1.44 -3.67
C GLY A 383 10.08 -0.55 -3.60
N GLY A 384 9.26 -0.65 -2.53
CA GLY A 384 8.11 0.20 -2.29
C GLY A 384 6.84 -0.20 -3.07
N ILE A 385 5.84 0.67 -3.03
CA ILE A 385 4.52 0.41 -3.60
C ILE A 385 4.48 0.81 -5.09
N PRO A 386 3.89 -0.01 -5.98
CA PRO A 386 3.75 0.32 -7.39
C PRO A 386 3.03 1.64 -7.64
N GLY A 387 3.51 2.39 -8.63
CA GLY A 387 2.90 3.66 -9.05
C GLY A 387 3.00 4.79 -8.01
N GLY A 388 3.85 4.67 -6.98
CA GLY A 388 4.01 5.70 -5.95
C GLY A 388 2.80 5.82 -5.00
N LYS A 389 1.89 4.85 -5.01
CA LYS A 389 0.74 4.79 -4.11
C LYS A 389 1.16 4.62 -2.66
N LYS A 390 0.23 4.88 -1.74
CA LYS A 390 0.51 4.76 -0.30
C LYS A 390 0.34 3.34 0.19
N PHE A 391 1.26 2.90 1.06
CA PHE A 391 1.09 1.69 1.85
C PHE A 391 -0.11 1.86 2.81
N LYS A 392 -1.01 0.87 2.82
CA LYS A 392 -2.17 0.85 3.72
C LYS A 392 -1.96 -0.13 4.87
N ALA A 393 -1.68 -1.39 4.53
CA ALA A 393 -1.47 -2.46 5.49
C ALA A 393 -0.63 -3.59 4.89
N ALA A 394 -0.09 -4.46 5.76
CA ALA A 394 0.46 -5.75 5.37
C ALA A 394 -0.23 -6.86 6.16
N GLN A 395 -0.71 -7.89 5.47
CA GLN A 395 -1.18 -9.12 6.11
C GLN A 395 0.02 -10.02 6.35
N VAL A 396 0.22 -10.40 7.61
CA VAL A 396 1.34 -11.27 8.04
C VAL A 396 0.81 -12.51 8.71
N GLY A 397 1.37 -13.65 8.34
CA GLY A 397 1.07 -14.94 8.97
C GLY A 397 -0.03 -15.75 8.29
N GLY A 398 -0.22 -15.54 6.98
CA GLY A 398 -1.20 -16.28 6.18
C GLY A 398 -2.65 -15.81 6.41
N PRO A 399 -3.63 -16.64 6.02
CA PRO A 399 -5.07 -16.31 6.07
C PRO A 399 -5.60 -16.10 7.49
N SER A 400 -5.04 -16.83 8.46
CA SER A 400 -5.38 -16.65 9.88
C SER A 400 -4.46 -15.65 10.59
N GLY A 401 -3.65 -14.92 9.83
CA GLY A 401 -2.80 -13.83 10.29
C GLY A 401 -3.55 -12.54 10.60
N GLY A 402 -2.79 -11.47 10.86
CA GLY A 402 -3.34 -10.13 11.15
C GLY A 402 -2.81 -9.06 10.22
N CYS A 403 -3.56 -7.96 10.09
CA CYS A 403 -3.18 -6.78 9.32
C CYS A 403 -2.39 -5.78 10.17
N ILE A 404 -1.19 -5.41 9.70
CA ILE A 404 -0.35 -4.36 10.30
C ILE A 404 -0.53 -3.07 9.50
N PRO A 405 -1.09 -1.99 10.08
CA PRO A 405 -1.33 -0.73 9.37
C PRO A 405 -0.04 0.11 9.22
N ARG A 406 -0.10 1.12 8.35
CA ARG A 406 1.01 2.06 8.05
C ARG A 406 1.69 2.70 9.26
N GLU A 407 0.96 2.91 10.36
CA GLU A 407 1.48 3.51 11.59
C GLU A 407 2.48 2.62 12.32
N HIS A 408 2.58 1.33 11.94
CA HIS A 408 3.48 0.35 12.51
C HIS A 408 4.57 -0.11 11.52
N LEU A 409 4.94 0.70 10.52
CA LEU A 409 6.02 0.35 9.57
C LEU A 409 7.39 0.12 10.24
N ASN A 410 7.68 0.75 11.37
CA ASN A 410 8.94 0.51 12.10
C ASN A 410 8.89 -0.72 13.02
N VAL A 411 7.80 -1.49 13.01
CA VAL A 411 7.69 -2.65 13.90
C VAL A 411 8.77 -3.68 13.51
N PRO A 412 9.59 -4.15 14.47
CA PRO A 412 10.50 -5.25 14.21
C PRO A 412 9.69 -6.51 13.89
N MET A 413 10.07 -7.20 12.83
CA MET A 413 9.42 -8.46 12.44
C MET A 413 9.97 -9.61 13.30
N ASP A 414 9.51 -9.70 14.55
CA ASP A 414 9.77 -10.79 15.49
C ASP A 414 8.46 -11.38 16.07
N TYR A 415 8.55 -12.54 16.73
CA TYR A 415 7.37 -13.27 17.18
C TYR A 415 6.58 -12.51 18.26
N GLU A 416 7.28 -11.89 19.21
CA GLU A 416 6.67 -11.20 20.35
C GLU A 416 5.91 -9.96 19.89
N THR A 417 6.55 -9.12 19.08
CA THR A 417 6.01 -7.82 18.67
C THR A 417 4.82 -7.98 17.72
N LEU A 418 4.86 -8.97 16.84
CA LEU A 418 3.73 -9.28 15.96
C LEU A 418 2.49 -9.70 16.76
N GLN A 419 2.67 -10.50 17.81
CA GLN A 419 1.57 -10.96 18.65
C GLN A 419 0.84 -9.81 19.36
N GLU A 420 1.56 -8.79 19.81
CA GLU A 420 0.99 -7.57 20.44
C GLU A 420 0.11 -6.76 19.48
N LEU A 421 0.42 -6.79 18.19
CA LEU A 421 -0.37 -6.16 17.13
C LEU A 421 -1.56 -7.03 16.68
N GLY A 422 -1.70 -8.26 17.20
CA GLY A 422 -2.74 -9.20 16.76
C GLY A 422 -2.44 -9.85 15.41
N ALA A 423 -1.17 -9.83 14.99
CA ALA A 423 -0.63 -10.59 13.86
C ALA A 423 0.21 -11.77 14.38
N ILE A 424 0.66 -12.64 13.49
CA ILE A 424 1.57 -13.74 13.81
C ILE A 424 2.63 -13.84 12.72
N MET A 425 3.80 -14.38 13.04
CA MET A 425 4.84 -14.63 12.04
C MET A 425 4.36 -15.61 10.96
N GLY A 426 3.61 -16.64 11.37
CA GLY A 426 3.12 -17.71 10.50
C GLY A 426 4.26 -18.40 9.72
N SER A 427 3.91 -18.93 8.55
CA SER A 427 4.89 -19.51 7.62
C SER A 427 5.88 -18.49 7.07
N GLY A 428 5.57 -17.20 7.02
CA GLY A 428 6.41 -16.16 6.39
C GLY A 428 5.74 -15.45 5.20
N GLY A 429 4.48 -15.76 4.90
CA GLY A 429 3.70 -14.99 3.93
C GLY A 429 3.52 -13.52 4.36
N LEU A 430 3.89 -12.59 3.48
CA LEU A 430 3.79 -11.15 3.68
C LEU A 430 3.10 -10.49 2.48
N ILE A 431 1.80 -10.21 2.63
CA ILE A 431 0.98 -9.63 1.56
C ILE A 431 0.81 -8.13 1.80
N VAL A 432 1.44 -7.31 0.96
CA VAL A 432 1.40 -5.86 1.00
C VAL A 432 0.13 -5.33 0.31
N MET A 433 -0.55 -4.37 0.93
CA MET A 433 -1.75 -3.72 0.41
C MET A 433 -1.53 -2.21 0.31
N ASP A 434 -1.97 -1.62 -0.81
CA ASP A 434 -1.96 -0.19 -1.04
C ASP A 434 -3.28 0.46 -0.59
N GLU A 435 -3.41 1.78 -0.80
CA GLU A 435 -4.61 2.55 -0.44
C GLU A 435 -5.88 2.13 -1.18
N ASP A 436 -5.77 1.24 -2.18
CA ASP A 436 -6.89 0.78 -3.00
C ASP A 436 -7.53 -0.52 -2.49
N ALA A 437 -6.93 -1.18 -1.50
CA ALA A 437 -7.52 -2.37 -0.87
C ALA A 437 -8.70 -2.00 0.04
N CYS A 438 -9.80 -2.76 0.05
CA CYS A 438 -10.87 -2.61 1.03
C CYS A 438 -10.62 -3.55 2.21
N MET A 439 -10.47 -3.02 3.43
CA MET A 439 -10.12 -3.87 4.58
C MET A 439 -11.27 -4.78 5.03
N VAL A 440 -12.52 -4.40 4.73
CA VAL A 440 -13.70 -5.23 4.98
C VAL A 440 -13.72 -6.45 4.04
N ASP A 441 -13.44 -6.22 2.75
CA ASP A 441 -13.37 -7.31 1.75
C ASP A 441 -12.14 -8.20 1.96
N VAL A 442 -11.00 -7.63 2.37
CA VAL A 442 -9.81 -8.40 2.78
C VAL A 442 -10.14 -9.34 3.94
N ALA A 443 -10.85 -8.84 4.95
CA ALA A 443 -11.30 -9.67 6.07
C ALA A 443 -12.28 -10.78 5.63
N ARG A 444 -13.20 -10.45 4.71
CA ARG A 444 -14.14 -11.41 4.10
C ARG A 444 -13.38 -12.51 3.35
N PHE A 445 -12.46 -12.14 2.47
CA PHE A 445 -11.67 -13.06 1.63
C PHE A 445 -10.85 -14.05 2.46
N PHE A 446 -10.12 -13.58 3.47
CA PHE A 446 -9.33 -14.49 4.31
C PHE A 446 -10.20 -15.37 5.19
N LEU A 447 -11.33 -14.87 5.68
CA LEU A 447 -12.26 -15.68 6.48
C LEU A 447 -12.99 -16.73 5.63
N GLU A 448 -13.32 -16.41 4.38
CA GLU A 448 -13.86 -17.35 3.38
C GLU A 448 -12.90 -18.54 3.20
N PHE A 449 -11.62 -18.24 2.93
CA PHE A 449 -10.59 -19.28 2.84
C PHE A 449 -10.51 -20.14 4.11
N VAL A 450 -10.46 -19.53 5.30
CA VAL A 450 -10.35 -20.28 6.56
C VAL A 450 -11.61 -21.12 6.84
N GLN A 451 -12.78 -20.68 6.39
CA GLN A 451 -14.02 -21.42 6.52
C GLN A 451 -14.05 -22.64 5.60
N ASP A 452 -13.58 -22.51 4.35
CA ASP A 452 -13.48 -23.61 3.39
C ASP A 452 -12.47 -24.68 3.86
N GLU A 453 -11.40 -24.25 4.52
CA GLU A 453 -10.35 -25.11 5.04
C GLU A 453 -10.64 -25.69 6.44
N SER A 454 -11.83 -25.45 6.99
CA SER A 454 -12.21 -25.98 8.29
C SER A 454 -12.36 -27.51 8.26
N CYS A 455 -11.66 -28.23 9.14
CA CYS A 455 -11.88 -29.68 9.31
C CYS A 455 -13.31 -30.05 9.78
N GLY A 456 -14.11 -29.08 10.22
CA GLY A 456 -15.50 -29.28 10.64
C GLY A 456 -15.68 -29.86 12.06
N LYS A 457 -14.59 -30.15 12.79
CA LYS A 457 -14.66 -30.86 14.08
C LYS A 457 -15.27 -30.05 15.23
N CYS A 458 -14.85 -28.80 15.43
CA CYS A 458 -15.34 -27.97 16.54
C CYS A 458 -16.40 -26.97 16.07
N VAL A 459 -17.48 -26.82 16.86
CA VAL A 459 -18.59 -25.90 16.57
C VAL A 459 -18.12 -24.44 16.42
N PRO A 460 -17.22 -23.90 17.27
CA PRO A 460 -16.76 -22.52 17.13
C PRO A 460 -16.10 -22.24 15.78
N CYS A 461 -15.23 -23.13 15.29
CA CYS A 461 -14.61 -22.97 13.98
C CYS A 461 -15.63 -23.22 12.86
N ARG A 462 -16.34 -24.36 12.86
CA ARG A 462 -17.23 -24.76 11.76
C ARG A 462 -18.41 -23.80 11.54
N ILE A 463 -19.04 -23.33 12.62
CA ILE A 463 -20.26 -22.53 12.56
C ILE A 463 -19.98 -21.07 12.90
N GLY A 464 -19.09 -20.80 13.85
CA GLY A 464 -18.78 -19.44 14.26
C GLY A 464 -18.14 -18.62 13.13
N THR A 465 -17.16 -19.18 12.42
CA THR A 465 -16.52 -18.48 11.28
C THR A 465 -17.52 -18.25 10.15
N LYS A 466 -18.41 -19.21 9.87
CA LYS A 466 -19.50 -19.04 8.91
C LYS A 466 -20.42 -17.86 9.25
N ARG A 467 -20.82 -17.71 10.53
CA ARG A 467 -21.65 -16.56 10.95
C ARG A 467 -20.91 -15.23 10.83
N MET A 468 -19.59 -15.22 11.09
CA MET A 468 -18.78 -14.03 10.84
C MET A 468 -18.71 -13.68 9.35
N LEU A 469 -18.55 -14.68 8.48
CA LEU A 469 -18.50 -14.51 7.03
C LEU A 469 -19.81 -13.95 6.49
N GLU A 470 -20.96 -14.52 6.89
CA GLU A 470 -22.29 -14.02 6.50
C GLU A 470 -22.48 -12.53 6.85
N ILE A 471 -22.00 -12.09 8.01
CA ILE A 471 -22.05 -10.67 8.40
C ILE A 471 -21.15 -9.82 7.49
N LEU A 472 -19.92 -10.26 7.22
CA LEU A 472 -18.99 -9.53 6.34
C LEU A 472 -19.49 -9.43 4.90
N GLU A 473 -20.05 -10.52 4.36
CA GLU A 473 -20.69 -10.53 3.04
C GLU A 473 -21.83 -9.52 2.99
N ARG A 474 -22.68 -9.50 4.01
CA ARG A 474 -23.78 -8.54 4.13
C ARG A 474 -23.27 -7.10 4.15
N ILE A 475 -22.21 -6.81 4.90
CA ILE A 475 -21.58 -5.48 4.91
C ILE A 475 -21.03 -5.12 3.51
N CYS A 476 -20.36 -6.05 2.83
CA CYS A 476 -19.81 -5.83 1.49
C CYS A 476 -20.90 -5.63 0.41
N ARG A 477 -22.09 -6.22 0.60
CA ARG A 477 -23.28 -6.01 -0.24
C ARG A 477 -24.06 -4.73 0.08
N GLY A 478 -23.64 -3.96 1.09
CA GLY A 478 -24.34 -2.76 1.54
C GLY A 478 -25.55 -3.03 2.43
N GLU A 479 -25.77 -4.26 2.85
CA GLU A 479 -26.88 -4.69 3.70
C GLU A 479 -26.51 -4.70 5.19
N GLY A 480 -25.30 -4.25 5.54
CA GLY A 480 -24.82 -4.18 6.94
C GLY A 480 -25.69 -3.27 7.81
N VAL A 481 -25.79 -3.61 9.10
CA VAL A 481 -26.60 -2.88 10.10
C VAL A 481 -25.78 -2.45 11.31
N GLU A 482 -26.26 -1.43 12.02
CA GLU A 482 -25.66 -1.01 13.29
C GLU A 482 -25.55 -2.19 14.28
N GLY A 483 -24.43 -2.27 14.99
CA GLY A 483 -24.14 -3.37 15.91
C GLY A 483 -23.43 -4.58 15.28
N ASP A 484 -23.30 -4.66 13.95
CA ASP A 484 -22.60 -5.78 13.30
C ASP A 484 -21.12 -5.84 13.66
N VAL A 485 -20.45 -4.70 13.80
CA VAL A 485 -19.04 -4.62 14.22
C VAL A 485 -18.86 -5.22 15.62
N GLU A 486 -19.72 -4.83 16.57
CA GLU A 486 -19.70 -5.35 17.94
C GLU A 486 -19.96 -6.86 17.99
N ARG A 487 -20.89 -7.35 17.16
CA ARG A 487 -21.17 -8.79 17.03
C ARG A 487 -19.96 -9.55 16.49
N LEU A 488 -19.30 -9.03 15.45
CA LEU A 488 -18.09 -9.63 14.88
C LEU A 488 -16.97 -9.72 15.94
N VAL A 489 -16.76 -8.67 16.72
CA VAL A 489 -15.75 -8.65 17.79
C VAL A 489 -16.09 -9.68 18.88
N ALA A 490 -17.33 -9.68 19.36
CA ALA A 490 -17.76 -10.60 20.40
C ALA A 490 -17.67 -12.08 19.95
N LEU A 491 -18.12 -12.38 18.74
CA LEU A 491 -18.06 -13.71 18.15
C LEU A 491 -16.62 -14.15 17.88
N GLY A 492 -15.78 -13.26 17.34
CA GLY A 492 -14.38 -13.52 17.10
C GLY A 492 -13.65 -13.94 18.38
N ASN A 493 -13.78 -13.16 19.47
CA ASN A 493 -13.15 -13.50 20.75
C ASN A 493 -13.63 -14.86 21.30
N ARG A 494 -14.93 -15.17 21.21
CA ARG A 494 -15.45 -16.49 21.63
C ARG A 494 -14.84 -17.63 20.83
N ILE A 495 -14.66 -17.47 19.51
CA ILE A 495 -14.04 -18.49 18.67
C ILE A 495 -12.58 -18.70 19.07
N LYS A 496 -11.83 -17.61 19.32
CA LYS A 496 -10.45 -17.70 19.81
C LYS A 496 -10.33 -18.52 21.09
N ASP A 497 -11.22 -18.28 22.05
CA ASP A 497 -11.14 -18.89 23.38
C ASP A 497 -11.60 -20.37 23.38
N THR A 498 -12.41 -20.79 22.40
CA THR A 498 -13.11 -22.09 22.44
C THR A 498 -12.76 -23.05 21.30
N ALA A 499 -11.98 -22.62 20.30
CA ALA A 499 -11.53 -23.49 19.23
C ALA A 499 -10.46 -24.50 19.68
N LEU A 500 -10.54 -25.73 19.14
CA LEU A 500 -9.66 -26.85 19.54
C LEU A 500 -8.21 -26.73 19.05
N CYS A 501 -7.99 -26.14 17.89
CA CYS A 501 -6.67 -26.07 17.25
C CYS A 501 -6.27 -24.63 16.90
N GLY A 502 -4.99 -24.43 16.62
CA GLY A 502 -4.44 -23.10 16.32
C GLY A 502 -5.10 -22.41 15.13
N LEU A 503 -5.54 -23.15 14.11
CA LEU A 503 -6.27 -22.59 12.97
C LEU A 503 -7.59 -21.95 13.42
N GLY A 504 -8.42 -22.68 14.16
CA GLY A 504 -9.68 -22.12 14.68
C GLY A 504 -9.45 -20.96 15.66
N GLN A 505 -8.40 -21.03 16.47
CA GLN A 505 -8.04 -19.96 17.42
C GLN A 505 -7.53 -18.69 16.73
N SER A 506 -6.93 -18.81 15.55
CA SER A 506 -6.41 -17.68 14.77
C SER A 506 -7.36 -17.20 13.66
N ALA A 507 -8.36 -18.00 13.28
CA ALA A 507 -9.34 -17.69 12.24
C ALA A 507 -9.98 -16.28 12.36
N PRO A 508 -10.27 -15.74 13.56
CA PRO A 508 -10.84 -14.40 13.69
C PRO A 508 -9.84 -13.24 13.54
N ASN A 509 -8.52 -13.50 13.53
CA ASN A 509 -7.47 -12.47 13.47
C ASN A 509 -7.61 -11.47 12.31
N PRO A 510 -7.84 -11.87 11.04
CA PRO A 510 -7.98 -10.90 9.96
C PRO A 510 -9.15 -9.95 10.21
N VAL A 511 -10.26 -10.44 10.79
CA VAL A 511 -11.45 -9.62 11.11
C VAL A 511 -11.19 -8.70 12.31
N LEU A 512 -10.62 -9.23 13.40
CA LEU A 512 -10.37 -8.46 14.61
C LEU A 512 -9.31 -7.36 14.38
N SER A 513 -8.24 -7.67 13.65
CA SER A 513 -7.18 -6.70 13.34
C SER A 513 -7.68 -5.59 12.39
N THR A 514 -8.45 -5.93 11.36
CA THR A 514 -9.03 -4.93 10.45
C THR A 514 -10.07 -4.05 11.15
N ILE A 515 -10.91 -4.59 12.03
CA ILE A 515 -11.79 -3.77 12.87
C ILE A 515 -10.98 -2.84 13.79
N ARG A 516 -9.92 -3.35 14.44
CA ARG A 516 -9.08 -2.55 15.36
C ARG A 516 -8.46 -1.33 14.67
N HIS A 517 -7.97 -1.49 13.43
CA HIS A 517 -7.20 -0.47 12.73
C HIS A 517 -8.00 0.31 11.68
N PHE A 518 -9.06 -0.27 11.13
CA PHE A 518 -9.82 0.25 9.98
C PHE A 518 -11.33 0.28 10.21
N ARG A 519 -11.79 0.40 11.47
CA ARG A 519 -13.22 0.50 11.83
C ARG A 519 -14.00 1.50 10.97
N HIS A 520 -13.39 2.64 10.64
CA HIS A 520 -14.01 3.68 9.82
C HIS A 520 -14.44 3.17 8.43
N GLU A 521 -13.80 2.14 7.86
CA GLU A 521 -14.25 1.52 6.61
C GLU A 521 -15.50 0.68 6.81
N TYR A 522 -15.62 -0.05 7.92
CA TYR A 522 -16.84 -0.78 8.27
C TYR A 522 -18.01 0.18 8.46
N ASP A 523 -17.79 1.27 9.20
CA ASP A 523 -18.81 2.30 9.43
C ASP A 523 -19.24 2.96 8.10
N ALA A 524 -18.32 3.18 7.16
CA ALA A 524 -18.64 3.69 5.82
C ALA A 524 -19.50 2.70 5.00
N HIS A 525 -19.23 1.39 5.08
CA HIS A 525 -20.05 0.39 4.41
C HIS A 525 -21.46 0.30 5.03
N ILE A 526 -21.55 0.34 6.36
CA ILE A 526 -22.80 0.17 7.10
C ILE A 526 -23.70 1.41 6.96
N ARG A 527 -23.14 2.60 7.23
CA ARG A 527 -23.90 3.86 7.32
C ARG A 527 -23.97 4.63 6.02
N ALA A 528 -22.84 4.74 5.31
CA ALA A 528 -22.75 5.53 4.09
C ALA A 528 -23.12 4.74 2.83
N LYS A 529 -23.27 3.41 2.97
CA LYS A 529 -23.45 2.47 1.84
C LYS A 529 -22.41 2.73 0.75
N ARG A 530 -21.16 2.92 1.16
CA ARG A 530 -20.05 3.28 0.27
C ARG A 530 -18.78 2.51 0.62
N CYS A 531 -18.17 1.91 -0.40
CA CYS A 531 -16.84 1.32 -0.30
C CYS A 531 -15.79 2.34 -0.74
N VAL A 532 -15.10 3.00 0.19
CA VAL A 532 -14.09 4.05 -0.13
C VAL A 532 -13.01 3.54 -1.10
N ALA A 533 -12.57 2.30 -0.93
CA ALA A 533 -11.57 1.67 -1.77
C ALA A 533 -12.06 1.42 -3.21
N GLY A 534 -13.37 1.24 -3.41
CA GLY A 534 -13.97 0.99 -4.73
C GLY A 534 -14.01 -0.49 -5.13
N VAL A 535 -13.83 -1.41 -4.19
CA VAL A 535 -13.70 -2.86 -4.46
C VAL A 535 -15.04 -3.58 -4.44
N CYS A 536 -15.91 -3.29 -3.48
CA CYS A 536 -17.20 -3.97 -3.29
C CYS A 536 -18.20 -3.56 -4.40
N PRO A 537 -18.57 -4.46 -5.34
CA PRO A 537 -19.34 -4.07 -6.53
C PRO A 537 -20.70 -3.46 -6.19
N GLU A 538 -21.45 -4.01 -5.23
CA GLU A 538 -22.78 -3.50 -4.89
C GLU A 538 -22.79 -2.09 -4.26
N LEU A 539 -21.63 -1.65 -3.76
CA LEU A 539 -21.47 -0.31 -3.16
C LEU A 539 -20.82 0.69 -4.11
N VAL A 540 -20.54 0.29 -5.35
CA VAL A 540 -19.76 1.07 -6.31
C VAL A 540 -20.43 1.01 -7.68
N ARG A 541 -21.16 2.07 -8.03
CA ARG A 541 -21.72 2.22 -9.38
C ARG A 541 -20.61 2.29 -10.43
N ALA A 542 -19.67 3.21 -10.27
CA ALA A 542 -18.48 3.33 -11.09
C ALA A 542 -17.27 3.75 -10.24
N PRO A 543 -16.07 3.19 -10.47
CA PRO A 543 -14.88 3.52 -9.69
C PRO A 543 -14.54 5.02 -9.68
N CYS A 544 -14.70 5.71 -10.82
CA CYS A 544 -14.41 7.13 -10.97
C CYS A 544 -15.41 8.03 -10.20
N GLN A 545 -16.69 7.66 -10.15
CA GLN A 545 -17.70 8.35 -9.33
C GLN A 545 -17.42 8.12 -7.85
N ASN A 546 -17.11 6.87 -7.46
CA ASN A 546 -16.78 6.54 -6.07
C ASN A 546 -15.48 7.19 -5.59
N ALA A 547 -14.51 7.41 -6.47
CA ALA A 547 -13.28 8.13 -6.14
C ALA A 547 -13.50 9.63 -5.98
N CYS A 548 -14.56 10.19 -6.57
CA CYS A 548 -14.85 11.61 -6.47
C CYS A 548 -15.37 11.96 -5.05
N PRO A 549 -14.71 12.88 -4.32
CA PRO A 549 -15.19 13.29 -3.00
C PRO A 549 -16.58 13.96 -3.02
N ALA A 550 -16.91 14.64 -4.13
CA ALA A 550 -18.22 15.25 -4.38
C ALA A 550 -19.26 14.26 -4.94
N GLY A 551 -18.84 13.07 -5.40
CA GLY A 551 -19.74 12.03 -5.92
C GLY A 551 -20.42 12.38 -7.25
N VAL A 552 -19.78 13.19 -8.10
CA VAL A 552 -20.33 13.56 -9.43
C VAL A 552 -20.46 12.35 -10.35
N ASP A 553 -21.48 12.31 -11.20
CA ASP A 553 -21.70 11.24 -12.19
C ASP A 553 -20.70 11.33 -13.35
N VAL A 554 -19.47 10.87 -13.09
CA VAL A 554 -18.37 10.88 -14.06
C VAL A 554 -18.72 10.17 -15.36
N PRO A 555 -19.18 8.91 -15.34
CA PRO A 555 -19.51 8.21 -16.58
C PRO A 555 -20.60 8.93 -17.38
N GLY A 556 -21.63 9.46 -16.71
CA GLY A 556 -22.74 10.15 -17.34
C GLY A 556 -22.31 11.41 -18.10
N TYR A 557 -21.64 12.36 -17.45
CA TYR A 557 -21.27 13.61 -18.14
C TYR A 557 -20.18 13.41 -19.20
N VAL A 558 -19.27 12.45 -18.98
CA VAL A 558 -18.26 12.10 -20.00
C VAL A 558 -18.96 11.54 -21.24
N SER A 559 -19.91 10.63 -21.07
CA SER A 559 -20.67 10.04 -22.19
C SER A 559 -21.51 11.08 -22.93
N LEU A 560 -22.23 11.93 -22.20
CA LEU A 560 -23.00 13.03 -22.78
C LEU A 560 -22.09 14.01 -23.55
N THR A 561 -20.87 14.23 -23.08
CA THR A 561 -19.87 15.05 -23.81
C THR A 561 -19.48 14.38 -25.13
N GLY A 562 -19.28 13.06 -25.14
CA GLY A 562 -19.01 12.26 -26.35
C GLY A 562 -20.13 12.34 -27.40
N GLU A 563 -21.38 12.50 -26.94
CA GLU A 563 -22.58 12.71 -27.77
C GLU A 563 -22.85 14.19 -28.11
N LYS A 564 -21.93 15.10 -27.79
CA LYS A 564 -22.07 16.56 -27.98
C LYS A 564 -23.25 17.20 -27.22
N ARG A 565 -23.78 16.54 -26.19
CA ARG A 565 -24.87 17.02 -25.33
C ARG A 565 -24.32 17.84 -24.15
N TYR A 566 -23.58 18.90 -24.45
CA TYR A 566 -22.79 19.66 -23.44
C TYR A 566 -23.65 20.31 -22.36
N ALA A 567 -24.78 20.91 -22.72
CA ALA A 567 -25.69 21.52 -21.74
C ALA A 567 -26.19 20.50 -20.71
N GLU A 568 -26.56 19.31 -21.17
CA GLU A 568 -27.04 18.25 -20.30
C GLU A 568 -25.92 17.65 -19.45
N ALA A 569 -24.74 17.45 -20.03
CA ALA A 569 -23.54 17.00 -19.31
C ALA A 569 -23.18 17.97 -18.17
N LEU A 570 -23.25 19.29 -18.42
CA LEU A 570 -22.95 20.31 -17.41
C LEU A 570 -23.99 20.31 -16.29
N ARG A 571 -25.28 20.23 -16.62
CA ARG A 571 -26.36 20.11 -15.64
C ARG A 571 -26.17 18.87 -14.77
N LEU A 572 -25.90 17.72 -15.38
CA LEU A 572 -25.66 16.46 -14.66
C LEU A 572 -24.45 16.57 -13.71
N HIS A 573 -23.37 17.22 -14.12
CA HIS A 573 -22.23 17.44 -13.23
C HIS A 573 -22.61 18.35 -12.04
N ARG A 574 -23.42 19.39 -12.27
CA ARG A 574 -23.86 20.35 -11.25
C ARG A 574 -24.83 19.79 -10.22
N GLU A 575 -25.47 18.66 -10.50
CA GLU A 575 -26.26 17.93 -9.51
C GLU A 575 -25.49 17.66 -8.22
N ARG A 576 -24.17 17.49 -8.32
CA ARG A 576 -23.30 17.16 -7.18
C ARG A 576 -22.13 18.12 -6.97
N ASN A 577 -21.92 19.09 -7.86
CA ASN A 577 -20.83 20.05 -7.72
C ASN A 577 -21.16 21.44 -8.30
N PRO A 578 -21.39 22.48 -7.47
CA PRO A 578 -21.63 23.84 -7.95
C PRO A 578 -20.39 24.52 -8.52
N LEU A 579 -19.20 24.03 -8.20
CA LEU A 579 -17.91 24.61 -8.57
C LEU A 579 -17.28 23.79 -9.71
N THR A 580 -18.03 23.63 -10.80
CA THR A 580 -17.66 22.78 -11.92
C THR A 580 -16.43 23.30 -12.65
N ALA A 581 -16.46 24.57 -13.05
CA ALA A 581 -15.38 25.22 -13.79
C ALA A 581 -14.14 25.43 -12.91
N VAL A 582 -14.32 25.71 -11.62
CA VAL A 582 -13.23 25.72 -10.63
C VAL A 582 -12.60 24.33 -10.54
N CYS A 583 -13.36 23.28 -10.23
CA CYS A 583 -12.83 21.93 -10.12
C CYS A 583 -12.21 21.42 -11.43
N ALA A 584 -12.66 21.89 -12.58
CA ALA A 584 -12.03 21.54 -13.86
C ALA A 584 -10.59 22.07 -14.02
N ARG A 585 -10.18 23.04 -13.20
CA ARG A 585 -8.84 23.65 -13.23
C ARG A 585 -7.96 23.20 -12.07
N VAL A 586 -8.53 23.06 -10.88
CA VAL A 586 -7.73 22.86 -9.64
C VAL A 586 -7.96 21.51 -8.97
N CYS A 587 -8.85 20.67 -9.49
CA CYS A 587 -9.03 19.33 -8.97
C CYS A 587 -7.88 18.42 -9.41
N PHE A 588 -7.41 17.62 -8.46
CA PHE A 588 -6.41 16.58 -8.61
C PHE A 588 -6.97 15.24 -9.11
N HIS A 589 -8.17 15.26 -9.71
CA HIS A 589 -8.73 14.17 -10.50
C HIS A 589 -8.59 12.75 -9.92
N THR A 590 -8.95 12.52 -8.65
CA THR A 590 -9.02 11.16 -8.06
C THR A 590 -9.81 10.14 -8.89
N CYS A 591 -10.78 10.64 -9.65
CA CYS A 591 -11.55 9.88 -10.62
C CYS A 591 -10.70 9.21 -11.71
N GLU A 592 -9.55 9.77 -12.05
CA GLU A 592 -8.59 9.25 -13.03
C GLU A 592 -7.71 8.16 -12.40
N ASP A 593 -7.29 8.33 -11.14
CA ASP A 593 -6.48 7.34 -10.40
C ASP A 593 -7.17 5.97 -10.32
N LYS A 594 -8.51 5.98 -10.23
CA LYS A 594 -9.36 4.78 -10.14
C LYS A 594 -9.99 4.37 -11.48
N CYS A 595 -9.63 5.03 -12.58
CA CYS A 595 -10.22 4.73 -13.88
C CYS A 595 -9.74 3.35 -14.38
N ARG A 596 -10.67 2.40 -14.60
CA ARG A 596 -10.32 1.05 -15.10
C ARG A 596 -9.60 1.05 -16.45
N ARG A 597 -9.68 2.13 -17.24
CA ARG A 597 -8.95 2.24 -18.50
C ARG A 597 -7.42 2.17 -18.31
N SER A 598 -6.91 2.52 -17.12
CA SER A 598 -5.48 2.40 -16.79
C SER A 598 -4.96 0.96 -16.83
N THR A 599 -5.82 -0.06 -16.73
CA THR A 599 -5.40 -1.47 -16.87
C THR A 599 -5.17 -1.88 -18.32
N LEU A 600 -5.62 -1.06 -19.29
CA LEU A 600 -5.43 -1.29 -20.73
C LEU A 600 -4.30 -0.40 -21.27
N ASP A 601 -4.37 0.90 -21.01
CA ASP A 601 -3.39 1.90 -21.49
C ASP A 601 -3.16 3.03 -20.47
N ALA A 602 -4.01 4.05 -20.47
CA ALA A 602 -3.93 5.24 -19.65
C ALA A 602 -5.35 5.67 -19.25
N PRO A 603 -5.55 6.25 -18.06
CA PRO A 603 -6.87 6.69 -17.64
C PRO A 603 -7.48 7.69 -18.62
N VAL A 604 -8.81 7.79 -18.60
CA VAL A 604 -9.52 8.87 -19.31
C VAL A 604 -9.11 10.21 -18.69
N SER A 605 -8.80 11.22 -19.49
CA SER A 605 -8.54 12.59 -19.05
C SER A 605 -9.85 13.29 -18.66
N ILE A 606 -10.46 12.78 -17.60
CA ILE A 606 -11.74 13.20 -17.05
C ILE A 606 -11.72 14.70 -16.69
N ARG A 607 -10.63 15.22 -16.12
CA ARG A 607 -10.48 16.66 -15.84
C ARG A 607 -10.45 17.47 -17.14
N GLY A 608 -9.74 16.99 -18.16
CA GLY A 608 -9.68 17.64 -19.47
C GLY A 608 -11.05 17.70 -20.17
N VAL A 609 -11.81 16.61 -20.14
CA VAL A 609 -13.20 16.56 -20.64
C VAL A 609 -14.09 17.52 -19.84
N LYS A 610 -13.98 17.53 -18.52
CA LYS A 610 -14.71 18.46 -17.63
C LYS A 610 -14.36 19.92 -17.93
N ARG A 611 -13.09 20.23 -18.20
CA ARG A 611 -12.60 21.57 -18.54
C ARG A 611 -13.24 22.06 -19.82
N TYR A 612 -13.20 21.25 -20.87
CA TYR A 612 -13.85 21.54 -22.13
C TYR A 612 -15.34 21.80 -21.96
N LEU A 613 -16.03 20.89 -21.26
CA LEU A 613 -17.45 20.99 -20.95
C LEU A 613 -17.82 22.29 -20.23
N ALA A 614 -17.09 22.65 -19.18
CA ALA A 614 -17.36 23.84 -18.37
C ALA A 614 -17.11 25.16 -19.11
N ASP A 615 -16.26 25.15 -20.14
CA ASP A 615 -15.98 26.30 -21.00
C ASP A 615 -17.02 26.50 -22.11
N GLN A 616 -17.81 25.47 -22.44
CA GLN A 616 -18.92 25.62 -23.41
C GLN A 616 -20.11 26.42 -22.82
N GLU A 617 -20.08 26.71 -21.52
CA GLU A 617 -21.15 27.47 -20.88
C GLU A 617 -21.11 28.95 -21.28
N VAL A 618 -22.02 29.32 -22.19
CA VAL A 618 -22.26 30.72 -22.57
C VAL A 618 -23.31 31.38 -21.67
N THR A 619 -24.36 30.64 -21.30
CA THR A 619 -25.42 31.09 -20.40
C THR A 619 -25.40 30.27 -19.12
N VAL A 620 -25.44 30.95 -17.97
CA VAL A 620 -25.43 30.31 -16.65
C VAL A 620 -26.61 29.34 -16.52
N GLN A 621 -26.30 28.05 -16.41
CA GLN A 621 -27.30 27.00 -16.18
C GLN A 621 -27.56 26.81 -14.69
N LEU A 622 -28.82 26.99 -14.29
CA LEU A 622 -29.24 26.74 -12.92
C LEU A 622 -29.59 25.25 -12.75
N PRO A 623 -29.23 24.63 -11.61
CA PRO A 623 -29.70 23.29 -11.26
C PRO A 623 -31.20 23.26 -10.98
N GLU A 624 -31.74 22.06 -10.84
CA GLU A 624 -33.07 21.87 -10.26
C GLU A 624 -33.12 22.34 -8.80
N VAL A 625 -34.21 23.01 -8.45
CA VAL A 625 -34.52 23.54 -7.11
C VAL A 625 -35.93 23.09 -6.73
N ARG A 626 -36.10 22.66 -5.48
CA ARG A 626 -37.41 22.39 -4.90
C ARG A 626 -37.96 23.67 -4.26
N ASP A 627 -39.04 24.20 -4.81
CA ASP A 627 -39.78 25.27 -4.14
C ASP A 627 -40.47 24.75 -2.89
N ASN A 628 -40.17 25.34 -1.74
CA ASN A 628 -40.79 25.02 -0.47
C ASN A 628 -40.92 26.28 0.41
N PRO A 629 -42.14 26.85 0.56
CA PRO A 629 -42.37 28.03 1.38
C PRO A 629 -41.96 27.89 2.84
N GLU A 630 -42.10 26.70 3.43
CA GLU A 630 -41.69 26.44 4.81
C GLU A 630 -40.16 26.50 4.95
N ASN A 631 -39.43 25.87 4.03
CA ASN A 631 -37.97 25.95 4.01
C ASN A 631 -37.49 27.39 3.75
N ALA A 632 -38.17 28.13 2.87
CA ALA A 632 -37.84 29.51 2.57
C ALA A 632 -38.01 30.47 3.78
N ALA A 633 -38.88 30.13 4.73
CA ALA A 633 -39.11 30.91 5.95
C ALA A 633 -38.09 30.64 7.07
N ARG A 634 -37.37 29.51 7.01
CA ARG A 634 -36.38 29.11 8.01
C ARG A 634 -35.05 29.83 7.81
N LYS A 635 -34.43 30.27 8.90
CA LYS A 635 -33.17 31.03 8.85
C LYS A 635 -31.97 30.12 9.05
N ILE A 636 -31.07 30.07 8.07
CA ILE A 636 -29.83 29.30 8.11
C ILE A 636 -28.64 30.21 7.83
N ALA A 637 -27.62 30.17 8.69
CA ALA A 637 -26.38 30.92 8.51
C ALA A 637 -25.26 30.00 8.03
N VAL A 638 -24.49 30.46 7.05
CA VAL A 638 -23.30 29.80 6.53
C VAL A 638 -22.12 30.72 6.77
N ILE A 639 -21.12 30.28 7.50
CA ILE A 639 -19.96 31.12 7.86
C ILE A 639 -18.78 30.73 6.97
N GLY A 640 -18.32 31.69 6.16
CA GLY A 640 -17.27 31.54 5.16
C GLY A 640 -17.84 31.27 3.76
N ALA A 641 -17.46 32.09 2.78
CA ALA A 641 -17.79 31.91 1.36
C ALA A 641 -16.66 31.19 0.60
N GLY A 642 -16.00 30.23 1.26
CA GLY A 642 -15.08 29.28 0.62
C GLY A 642 -15.81 28.13 -0.09
N PRO A 643 -15.08 27.16 -0.66
CA PRO A 643 -15.69 26.09 -1.45
C PRO A 643 -16.70 25.24 -0.66
N ALA A 644 -16.43 24.96 0.63
CA ALA A 644 -17.37 24.23 1.48
C ALA A 644 -18.63 25.05 1.81
N GLY A 645 -18.49 26.32 2.18
CA GLY A 645 -19.61 27.19 2.51
C GLY A 645 -20.49 27.52 1.31
N LEU A 646 -19.89 27.87 0.18
CA LEU A 646 -20.60 28.07 -1.09
C LEU A 646 -21.37 26.81 -1.51
N SER A 647 -20.77 25.63 -1.35
CA SER A 647 -21.45 24.37 -1.65
C SER A 647 -22.59 24.07 -0.69
N CYS A 648 -22.39 24.27 0.62
CA CYS A 648 -23.45 24.12 1.62
C CYS A 648 -24.65 25.03 1.29
N ALA A 649 -24.39 26.31 1.03
CA ALA A 649 -25.42 27.28 0.65
C ALA A 649 -26.14 26.89 -0.66
N TYR A 650 -25.39 26.41 -1.67
CA TYR A 650 -25.95 25.92 -2.92
C TYR A 650 -26.94 24.75 -2.71
N PHE A 651 -26.55 23.72 -1.95
CA PHE A 651 -27.42 22.57 -1.72
C PHE A 651 -28.62 22.90 -0.84
N LEU A 652 -28.46 23.79 0.14
CA LEU A 652 -29.59 24.32 0.91
C LEU A 652 -30.57 25.10 0.01
N ALA A 653 -30.06 25.95 -0.88
CA ALA A 653 -30.91 26.68 -1.83
C ALA A 653 -31.70 25.73 -2.74
N ARG A 654 -31.08 24.64 -3.19
CA ARG A 654 -31.76 23.59 -3.97
C ARG A 654 -32.87 22.87 -3.22
N LEU A 655 -32.83 22.85 -1.89
CA LEU A 655 -33.89 22.31 -1.04
C LEU A 655 -34.99 23.35 -0.70
N GLY A 656 -34.89 24.57 -1.25
CA GLY A 656 -35.86 25.64 -1.07
C GLY A 656 -35.54 26.59 0.09
N TYR A 657 -34.40 26.45 0.76
CA TYR A 657 -33.95 27.39 1.79
C TYR A 657 -33.38 28.68 1.17
N ARG A 658 -33.32 29.75 1.96
CA ARG A 658 -32.66 31.02 1.59
C ARG A 658 -31.52 31.34 2.57
N PRO A 659 -30.39 30.62 2.49
CA PRO A 659 -29.31 30.76 3.45
C PRO A 659 -28.58 32.11 3.29
N THR A 660 -28.13 32.67 4.41
CA THR A 660 -27.24 33.84 4.44
C THR A 660 -25.81 33.40 4.69
N VAL A 661 -24.89 33.76 3.80
CA VAL A 661 -23.47 33.49 3.88
C VAL A 661 -22.74 34.72 4.43
N PHE A 662 -21.98 34.56 5.50
CA PHE A 662 -21.14 35.61 6.08
C PHE A 662 -19.68 35.38 5.68
N GLU A 663 -19.09 36.31 4.93
CA GLU A 663 -17.71 36.26 4.46
C GLU A 663 -16.87 37.37 5.08
N ALA A 664 -15.71 37.01 5.64
CA ALA A 664 -14.83 37.95 6.32
C ALA A 664 -14.08 38.87 5.34
N GLU A 665 -13.83 38.41 4.12
CA GLU A 665 -13.11 39.15 3.08
C GLU A 665 -14.04 39.99 2.19
N PRO A 666 -13.50 40.96 1.43
CA PRO A 666 -14.30 41.82 0.55
C PRO A 666 -14.91 41.11 -0.67
N LYS A 667 -14.44 39.89 -1.00
CA LYS A 667 -14.92 39.10 -2.13
C LYS A 667 -15.15 37.64 -1.71
N PRO A 668 -16.23 37.01 -2.18
CA PRO A 668 -16.47 35.58 -1.98
C PRO A 668 -15.47 34.71 -2.75
N GLY A 669 -15.36 33.44 -2.34
CA GLY A 669 -14.46 32.44 -2.93
C GLY A 669 -13.48 31.84 -1.92
N GLY A 670 -13.27 32.47 -0.76
CA GLY A 670 -12.40 31.96 0.30
C GLY A 670 -11.00 31.58 -0.20
N MET A 671 -10.54 30.38 0.12
CA MET A 671 -9.22 29.87 -0.30
C MET A 671 -9.03 29.79 -1.83
N LEU A 672 -10.11 29.72 -2.63
CA LEU A 672 -10.01 29.73 -4.09
C LEU A 672 -9.43 31.04 -4.62
N VAL A 673 -9.80 32.15 -3.99
CA VAL A 673 -9.31 33.49 -4.36
C VAL A 673 -8.14 33.93 -3.50
N GLN A 674 -8.00 33.41 -2.27
CA GLN A 674 -6.91 33.78 -1.37
C GLN A 674 -5.61 33.02 -1.65
N ALA A 675 -5.68 31.70 -1.90
CA ALA A 675 -4.49 30.86 -1.96
C ALA A 675 -4.13 30.43 -3.40
N ILE A 676 -5.10 30.16 -4.26
CA ILE A 676 -4.83 29.63 -5.61
C ILE A 676 -4.49 30.78 -6.57
N PRO A 677 -3.33 30.78 -7.24
CA PRO A 677 -2.95 31.84 -8.19
C PRO A 677 -3.85 31.91 -9.45
N ALA A 678 -3.96 33.11 -10.03
CA ALA A 678 -4.80 33.36 -11.22
C ALA A 678 -4.39 32.56 -12.47
N TYR A 679 -3.11 32.18 -12.59
CA TYR A 679 -2.62 31.36 -13.72
C TYR A 679 -3.13 29.91 -13.66
N ARG A 680 -3.65 29.46 -12.50
CA ARG A 680 -4.35 28.17 -12.34
C ARG A 680 -5.85 28.37 -12.29
N LEU A 681 -6.31 29.41 -11.60
CA LEU A 681 -7.73 29.69 -11.41
C LEU A 681 -8.05 31.16 -11.68
N PRO A 682 -8.45 31.51 -12.91
CA PRO A 682 -8.86 32.86 -13.27
C PRO A 682 -10.03 33.34 -12.40
N ARG A 683 -10.04 34.63 -12.07
CA ARG A 683 -10.99 35.20 -11.08
C ARG A 683 -12.41 35.27 -11.63
N GLU A 684 -12.54 35.58 -12.92
CA GLU A 684 -13.84 35.62 -13.59
C GLU A 684 -14.60 34.29 -13.51
N ILE A 685 -13.87 33.17 -13.41
CA ILE A 685 -14.45 31.83 -13.30
C ILE A 685 -15.10 31.63 -11.94
N VAL A 686 -14.40 32.02 -10.86
CA VAL A 686 -14.95 31.96 -9.50
C VAL A 686 -16.16 32.89 -9.40
N GLU A 687 -16.03 34.13 -9.90
CA GLU A 687 -17.11 35.12 -9.89
C GLU A 687 -18.34 34.67 -10.70
N ARG A 688 -18.16 33.89 -11.79
CA ARG A 688 -19.27 33.32 -12.56
C ARG A 688 -20.03 32.26 -11.77
N GLU A 689 -19.33 31.36 -11.10
CA GLU A 689 -19.97 30.28 -10.31
C GLU A 689 -20.58 30.80 -9.01
N VAL A 690 -19.99 31.82 -8.38
CA VAL A 690 -20.61 32.51 -7.23
C VAL A 690 -21.91 33.20 -7.66
N ARG A 691 -21.92 33.91 -8.79
CA ARG A 691 -23.13 34.55 -9.32
C ARG A 691 -24.26 33.56 -9.61
N MET A 692 -23.93 32.34 -10.02
CA MET A 692 -24.92 31.27 -10.15
C MET A 692 -25.55 30.92 -8.81
N ILE A 693 -24.74 30.80 -7.75
CA ILE A 693 -25.21 30.48 -6.39
C ILE A 693 -26.10 31.61 -5.85
N GLU A 694 -25.72 32.87 -6.04
CA GLU A 694 -26.55 34.04 -5.66
C GLU A 694 -27.92 34.02 -6.36
N ARG A 695 -27.96 33.66 -7.66
CA ARG A 695 -29.21 33.53 -8.43
C ARG A 695 -30.14 32.44 -7.92
N LEU A 696 -29.67 31.50 -7.10
CA LEU A 696 -30.51 30.49 -6.44
C LEU A 696 -31.20 31.01 -5.18
N GLY A 697 -30.96 32.27 -4.80
CA GLY A 697 -31.55 32.89 -3.60
C GLY A 697 -30.65 32.84 -2.37
N VAL A 698 -29.34 32.62 -2.55
CA VAL A 698 -28.33 32.73 -1.50
C VAL A 698 -27.93 34.19 -1.33
N ASP A 699 -28.01 34.70 -0.10
CA ASP A 699 -27.54 36.06 0.25
C ASP A 699 -26.10 35.99 0.76
N ILE A 700 -25.16 36.71 0.13
CA ILE A 700 -23.74 36.70 0.52
C ILE A 700 -23.34 38.08 1.06
N GLN A 701 -23.03 38.14 2.35
CA GLN A 701 -22.62 39.34 3.06
C GLN A 701 -21.11 39.34 3.31
N THR A 702 -20.38 40.14 2.55
CA THR A 702 -18.92 40.30 2.67
C THR A 702 -18.51 41.29 3.75
N GLY A 703 -17.26 41.20 4.22
CA GLY A 703 -16.72 42.06 5.29
C GLY A 703 -17.21 41.72 6.70
N GLN A 704 -17.91 40.60 6.89
CA GLN A 704 -18.50 40.15 8.14
C GLN A 704 -17.68 39.00 8.74
N ARG A 705 -16.96 39.26 9.84
CA ARG A 705 -16.06 38.31 10.50
C ARG A 705 -16.66 37.78 11.80
N LEU A 706 -16.80 36.45 11.87
CA LEU A 706 -17.16 35.75 13.10
C LEU A 706 -16.13 36.04 14.21
N GLY A 707 -16.59 36.33 15.42
CA GLY A 707 -15.78 36.70 16.58
C GLY A 707 -15.45 38.20 16.68
N ARG A 708 -15.61 38.96 15.59
CA ARG A 708 -15.42 40.43 15.57
C ARG A 708 -16.74 41.17 15.37
N ASP A 709 -17.46 40.85 14.29
CA ASP A 709 -18.65 41.58 13.87
C ASP A 709 -19.95 40.90 14.35
N PHE A 710 -19.90 39.57 14.57
CA PHE A 710 -21.00 38.79 15.13
C PHE A 710 -20.48 37.54 15.87
N THR A 711 -21.34 36.88 16.65
CA THR A 711 -21.02 35.66 17.42
C THR A 711 -22.02 34.54 17.14
N LEU A 712 -21.62 33.28 17.37
CA LEU A 712 -22.52 32.13 17.20
C LEU A 712 -23.77 32.20 18.11
N PRO A 713 -23.68 32.55 19.42
CA PRO A 713 -24.86 32.84 20.24
C PRO A 713 -25.72 33.97 19.69
N GLY A 714 -25.09 35.03 19.15
CA GLY A 714 -25.79 36.16 18.55
C GLY A 714 -26.65 35.74 17.35
N LEU A 715 -26.12 34.89 16.46
CA LEU A 715 -26.91 34.32 15.38
C LEU A 715 -28.09 33.49 15.91
N ARG A 716 -27.89 32.70 16.96
CA ARG A 716 -28.99 31.94 17.57
C ARG A 716 -30.10 32.86 18.11
N GLN A 717 -29.73 33.98 18.74
CA GLN A 717 -30.68 34.98 19.24
C GLN A 717 -31.43 35.73 18.12
N GLN A 718 -30.81 35.87 16.93
CA GLN A 718 -31.44 36.47 15.74
C GLN A 718 -32.43 35.52 15.01
N GLY A 719 -32.63 34.32 15.55
CA GLY A 719 -33.56 33.32 15.04
C GLY A 719 -32.98 32.35 14.03
N TYR A 720 -31.66 32.27 13.88
CA TYR A 720 -31.04 31.24 13.03
C TYR A 720 -31.22 29.85 13.65
N GLU A 721 -31.87 28.95 12.92
CA GLU A 721 -32.22 27.60 13.37
C GLU A 721 -31.04 26.63 13.26
N ALA A 722 -30.19 26.83 12.24
CA ALA A 722 -28.98 26.06 12.00
C ALA A 722 -27.83 26.97 11.50
N VAL A 723 -26.60 26.60 11.86
CA VAL A 723 -25.38 27.32 11.44
C VAL A 723 -24.34 26.34 10.89
N PHE A 724 -23.76 26.66 9.74
CA PHE A 724 -22.64 25.92 9.16
C PHE A 724 -21.31 26.68 9.29
N LEU A 725 -20.28 26.01 9.79
CA LEU A 725 -18.91 26.50 9.91
C LEU A 725 -18.04 26.03 8.74
N GLY A 726 -17.82 26.92 7.77
CA GLY A 726 -16.94 26.75 6.61
C GLY A 726 -15.79 27.76 6.59
N VAL A 727 -15.27 28.13 7.76
CA VAL A 727 -14.27 29.20 7.96
C VAL A 727 -12.88 28.91 7.38
N GLY A 728 -12.62 27.67 6.96
CA GLY A 728 -11.32 27.22 6.46
C GLY A 728 -10.24 27.14 7.57
N ALA A 729 -8.98 26.95 7.18
CA ALA A 729 -7.81 27.02 8.07
C ALA A 729 -6.83 28.12 7.57
N PRO A 730 -7.18 29.41 7.69
CA PRO A 730 -6.54 30.47 6.92
C PRO A 730 -5.14 30.88 7.42
N LYS A 731 -4.68 30.38 8.57
CA LYS A 731 -3.39 30.75 9.17
C LYS A 731 -2.31 29.73 8.82
N GLY A 732 -1.16 30.20 8.35
CA GLY A 732 0.01 29.34 8.14
C GLY A 732 0.72 29.00 9.45
N ALA A 733 1.32 27.81 9.51
CA ALA A 733 2.17 27.40 10.62
C ALA A 733 3.51 28.18 10.62
N ARG A 734 4.02 28.52 11.81
CA ARG A 734 5.30 29.22 11.99
C ARG A 734 6.49 28.26 11.96
N LEU A 735 7.63 28.71 11.41
CA LEU A 735 8.84 27.89 11.28
C LEU A 735 9.45 27.55 12.64
N GLY A 736 9.37 28.46 13.61
CA GLY A 736 9.92 28.31 14.95
C GLY A 736 11.46 28.35 14.97
N ILE A 737 12.08 29.07 14.03
CA ILE A 737 13.55 29.18 13.91
C ILE A 737 14.03 30.62 14.14
N PRO A 738 15.28 30.82 14.60
CA PRO A 738 15.87 32.16 14.72
C PRO A 738 15.80 32.93 13.39
N GLY A 739 15.51 34.23 13.49
CA GLY A 739 15.40 35.12 12.32
C GLY A 739 14.05 35.11 11.60
N GLU A 740 13.05 34.31 12.02
CA GLU A 740 11.74 34.25 11.32
C GLU A 740 10.93 35.56 11.32
N GLN A 741 11.30 36.52 12.16
CA GLN A 741 10.63 37.82 12.28
C GLN A 741 11.30 38.93 11.45
N ALA A 742 12.34 38.60 10.66
CA ALA A 742 13.08 39.57 9.86
C ALA A 742 12.23 40.15 8.71
N GLU A 743 12.57 41.37 8.28
CA GLU A 743 11.97 41.97 7.08
C GLU A 743 12.37 41.13 5.84
N GLY A 744 11.39 40.69 5.07
CA GLY A 744 11.58 39.78 3.93
C GLY A 744 11.15 38.33 4.22
N VAL A 745 10.76 38.00 5.46
CA VAL A 745 10.10 36.72 5.74
C VAL A 745 8.58 36.88 5.56
N ALA A 746 7.97 35.98 4.79
CA ALA A 746 6.53 35.93 4.59
C ALA A 746 6.01 34.51 4.79
N GLU A 747 4.76 34.40 5.23
CA GLU A 747 4.02 33.14 5.21
C GLU A 747 3.32 32.97 3.85
N ALA A 748 3.29 31.76 3.30
CA ALA A 748 2.88 31.50 1.92
C ALA A 748 1.43 31.91 1.63
N LEU A 749 0.47 31.59 2.50
CA LEU A 749 -0.93 32.00 2.30
C LEU A 749 -1.08 33.51 2.37
N THR A 750 -0.36 34.17 3.26
CA THR A 750 -0.35 35.63 3.39
C THR A 750 0.25 36.28 2.13
N PHE A 751 1.35 35.73 1.61
CA PHE A 751 1.97 36.16 0.36
C PHE A 751 1.02 36.01 -0.83
N LEU A 752 0.43 34.82 -0.99
CA LEU A 752 -0.51 34.51 -2.06
C LEU A 752 -1.77 35.38 -1.96
N LYS A 753 -2.32 35.55 -0.76
CA LYS A 753 -3.50 36.39 -0.52
C LYS A 753 -3.24 37.85 -0.84
N ARG A 754 -2.10 38.39 -0.41
CA ARG A 754 -1.70 39.77 -0.72
C ARG A 754 -1.65 39.99 -2.23
N TYR A 755 -1.05 39.06 -2.97
CA TYR A 755 -1.01 39.13 -4.42
C TYR A 755 -2.43 39.04 -5.02
N ASN A 756 -3.19 38.04 -4.62
CA ASN A 756 -4.47 37.71 -5.24
C ASN A 756 -5.57 38.75 -4.98
N LEU A 757 -5.57 39.39 -3.81
CA LEU A 757 -6.55 40.41 -3.43
C LEU A 757 -6.06 41.84 -3.62
N GLY A 758 -4.75 42.08 -3.45
CA GLY A 758 -4.14 43.41 -3.43
C GLY A 758 -3.32 43.79 -4.67
N GLY A 759 -3.12 42.87 -5.62
CA GLY A 759 -2.34 43.11 -6.85
C GLY A 759 -0.83 42.89 -6.69
N ALA A 760 -0.04 43.29 -7.70
CA ALA A 760 1.39 43.02 -7.77
C ALA A 760 2.16 43.63 -6.59
N GLY A 761 2.56 42.78 -5.63
CA GLY A 761 3.49 43.13 -4.56
C GLY A 761 4.94 43.09 -5.05
N ARG A 762 5.85 43.74 -4.31
CA ARG A 762 7.29 43.56 -4.51
C ARG A 762 7.70 42.15 -4.05
N VAL A 763 8.46 41.46 -4.88
CA VAL A 763 9.14 40.20 -4.57
C VAL A 763 10.65 40.46 -4.50
N GLY A 764 11.38 39.69 -3.69
CA GLY A 764 12.84 39.69 -3.69
C GLY A 764 13.42 39.14 -5.00
N GLY A 765 14.68 39.45 -5.31
CA GLY A 765 15.39 38.88 -6.45
C GLY A 765 15.80 37.42 -6.21
N ARG A 766 16.10 37.03 -4.96
CA ARG A 766 16.53 35.68 -4.57
C ARG A 766 15.61 35.12 -3.49
N VAL A 767 14.59 34.40 -3.95
CA VAL A 767 13.54 33.89 -3.07
C VAL A 767 13.82 32.44 -2.67
N VAL A 768 13.73 32.17 -1.36
CA VAL A 768 13.74 30.81 -0.82
C VAL A 768 12.35 30.47 -0.30
N VAL A 769 11.77 29.36 -0.78
CA VAL A 769 10.49 28.83 -0.29
C VAL A 769 10.76 27.59 0.56
N ILE A 770 10.23 27.54 1.78
CA ILE A 770 10.44 26.43 2.72
C ILE A 770 9.15 25.63 2.82
N GLY A 771 9.14 24.42 2.25
CA GLY A 771 7.97 23.56 2.22
C GLY A 771 7.86 22.74 0.92
N GLY A 772 6.97 21.75 0.91
CA GLY A 772 6.78 20.88 -0.26
C GLY A 772 5.33 20.63 -0.67
N GLY A 773 4.37 21.36 -0.07
CA GLY A 773 2.95 21.25 -0.42
C GLY A 773 2.54 22.18 -1.56
N ASN A 774 1.27 22.08 -2.01
CA ASN A 774 0.76 22.89 -3.12
C ASN A 774 0.96 24.40 -2.91
N ALA A 775 0.73 24.91 -1.69
CA ALA A 775 0.97 26.32 -1.38
C ALA A 775 2.44 26.75 -1.55
N ALA A 776 3.40 25.84 -1.32
CA ALA A 776 4.82 26.12 -1.54
C ALA A 776 5.12 26.26 -3.04
N ILE A 777 4.59 25.36 -3.86
CA ILE A 777 4.77 25.39 -5.32
C ILE A 777 4.06 26.59 -5.94
N ASP A 778 2.83 26.88 -5.51
CA ASP A 778 2.08 28.05 -5.95
C ASP A 778 2.80 29.36 -5.58
N ALA A 779 3.36 29.44 -4.36
CA ALA A 779 4.15 30.59 -3.95
C ALA A 779 5.45 30.73 -4.76
N ALA A 780 6.15 29.62 -5.03
CA ALA A 780 7.39 29.62 -5.81
C ALA A 780 7.17 30.11 -7.25
N ARG A 781 6.16 29.57 -7.94
CA ARG A 781 5.81 29.98 -9.31
C ARG A 781 5.26 31.40 -9.37
N THR A 782 4.50 31.81 -8.35
CA THR A 782 4.03 33.20 -8.21
C THR A 782 5.21 34.16 -8.04
N ALA A 783 6.20 33.82 -7.21
CA ALA A 783 7.40 34.64 -7.01
C ALA A 783 8.20 34.83 -8.31
N LEU A 784 8.40 33.76 -9.10
CA LEU A 784 9.02 33.86 -10.43
C LEU A 784 8.26 34.82 -11.36
N ARG A 785 6.93 34.74 -11.38
CA ARG A 785 6.08 35.58 -12.24
C ARG A 785 6.03 37.05 -11.79
N LEU A 786 6.22 37.31 -10.50
CA LEU A 786 6.36 38.66 -9.96
C LEU A 786 7.76 39.27 -10.21
N GLY A 787 8.70 38.52 -10.79
CA GLY A 787 9.99 39.03 -11.24
C GLY A 787 11.19 38.62 -10.39
N ALA A 788 11.08 37.59 -9.55
CA ALA A 788 12.24 37.01 -8.87
C ALA A 788 13.26 36.48 -9.90
N ASP A 789 14.55 36.77 -9.70
CA ASP A 789 15.64 36.29 -10.56
C ASP A 789 15.87 34.79 -10.36
N THR A 790 15.78 34.33 -9.10
CA THR A 790 15.93 32.92 -8.72
C THR A 790 14.94 32.55 -7.64
N VAL A 791 14.38 31.35 -7.74
CA VAL A 791 13.51 30.77 -6.71
C VAL A 791 13.98 29.37 -6.37
N THR A 792 14.31 29.14 -5.09
CA THR A 792 14.74 27.84 -4.58
C THR A 792 13.75 27.32 -3.54
N VAL A 793 13.21 26.12 -3.76
CA VAL A 793 12.39 25.41 -2.79
C VAL A 793 13.30 24.51 -1.94
N LEU A 794 13.27 24.68 -0.61
CA LEU A 794 13.93 23.79 0.33
C LEU A 794 12.92 22.79 0.88
N TYR A 795 13.15 21.51 0.63
CA TYR A 795 12.32 20.44 1.15
C TYR A 795 13.15 19.45 1.97
N ARG A 796 12.70 19.20 3.21
CA ARG A 796 13.42 18.35 4.17
C ARG A 796 13.43 16.86 3.84
N ARG A 797 12.76 16.43 2.78
CA ARG A 797 12.61 15.04 2.31
C ARG A 797 12.88 14.96 0.81
N THR A 798 12.67 13.78 0.22
CA THR A 798 12.85 13.56 -1.23
C THR A 798 11.69 14.10 -2.06
N ARG A 799 11.90 14.31 -3.36
CA ARG A 799 10.87 14.78 -4.31
C ARG A 799 9.64 13.87 -4.32
N GLY A 800 9.84 12.55 -4.25
CA GLY A 800 8.75 11.57 -4.19
C GLY A 800 7.89 11.66 -2.92
N GLU A 801 8.36 12.32 -1.87
CA GLU A 801 7.62 12.53 -0.62
C GLU A 801 6.96 13.91 -0.53
N MET A 802 7.08 14.75 -1.56
CA MET A 802 6.44 16.08 -1.59
C MET A 802 4.92 15.93 -1.62
N PRO A 803 4.18 16.63 -0.73
CA PRO A 803 2.70 16.62 -0.78
C PRO A 803 2.07 17.34 -1.97
N ALA A 804 2.84 18.17 -2.70
CA ALA A 804 2.35 18.85 -3.88
C ALA A 804 2.06 17.86 -5.03
N TYR A 805 1.13 18.24 -5.92
CA TYR A 805 0.80 17.42 -7.08
C TYR A 805 2.01 17.28 -8.02
N GLY A 806 2.24 16.06 -8.53
CA GLY A 806 3.41 15.74 -9.35
C GLY A 806 3.52 16.62 -10.59
N GLU A 807 2.39 16.89 -11.27
CA GLU A 807 2.36 17.76 -12.44
C GLU A 807 2.74 19.21 -12.08
N GLU A 808 2.34 19.70 -10.92
CA GLU A 808 2.67 21.06 -10.48
C GLU A 808 4.15 21.20 -10.11
N ILE A 809 4.75 20.14 -9.54
CA ILE A 809 6.20 20.06 -9.28
C ILE A 809 6.96 20.10 -10.61
N GLU A 810 6.57 19.26 -11.57
CA GLU A 810 7.19 19.22 -12.91
C GLU A 810 7.08 20.57 -13.63
N GLU A 811 5.91 21.20 -13.59
CA GLU A 811 5.71 22.50 -14.23
C GLU A 811 6.46 23.63 -13.52
N ALA A 812 6.70 23.53 -12.20
CA ALA A 812 7.54 24.47 -11.47
C ALA A 812 9.02 24.35 -11.90
N GLU A 813 9.54 23.12 -12.01
CA GLU A 813 10.89 22.84 -12.49
C GLU A 813 11.08 23.35 -13.93
N ARG A 814 10.10 23.10 -14.81
CA ARG A 814 10.09 23.63 -16.20
C ARG A 814 10.09 25.15 -16.27
N GLU A 815 9.47 25.83 -15.32
CA GLU A 815 9.48 27.30 -15.21
C GLU A 815 10.79 27.86 -14.60
N GLY A 816 11.69 27.00 -14.12
CA GLY A 816 13.00 27.39 -13.57
C GLY A 816 13.07 27.43 -12.03
N VAL A 817 12.07 26.89 -11.33
CA VAL A 817 12.15 26.69 -9.86
C VAL A 817 13.18 25.61 -9.57
N THR A 818 14.15 25.90 -8.70
CA THR A 818 15.12 24.90 -8.23
C THR A 818 14.60 24.23 -6.96
N ILE A 819 14.46 22.90 -6.95
CA ILE A 819 14.07 22.14 -5.76
C ILE A 819 15.31 21.49 -5.14
N ARG A 820 15.58 21.81 -3.87
CA ARG A 820 16.64 21.17 -3.08
C ARG A 820 16.01 20.22 -2.06
N GLU A 821 16.10 18.94 -2.37
CA GLU A 821 15.66 17.83 -1.52
C GLU A 821 16.61 17.60 -0.35
N LEU A 822 16.11 16.96 0.71
CA LEU A 822 16.88 16.63 1.91
C LEU A 822 17.59 17.86 2.52
N VAL A 823 16.94 19.02 2.50
CA VAL A 823 17.45 20.25 3.12
C VAL A 823 16.43 20.81 4.09
N ALA A 824 16.86 21.06 5.33
CA ALA A 824 16.05 21.73 6.35
C ALA A 824 16.70 23.07 6.76
N PRO A 825 15.89 24.13 6.96
CA PRO A 825 16.38 25.40 7.48
C PRO A 825 16.67 25.28 9.00
N GLU A 826 17.73 25.93 9.46
CA GLU A 826 18.06 26.05 10.89
C GLU A 826 17.87 27.48 11.41
N GLU A 827 18.21 28.47 10.58
CA GLU A 827 18.13 29.89 10.90
C GLU A 827 17.98 30.71 9.61
N ILE A 828 17.24 31.81 9.71
CA ILE A 828 17.23 32.86 8.70
C ILE A 828 18.30 33.89 9.07
N LEU A 829 19.29 34.06 8.20
CA LEU A 829 20.38 35.01 8.40
C LEU A 829 19.87 36.42 8.14
N VAL A 830 20.13 37.32 9.08
CA VAL A 830 19.64 38.70 9.05
C VAL A 830 20.82 39.68 8.94
N ARG A 831 20.74 40.62 8.00
CA ARG A 831 21.66 41.76 7.88
C ARG A 831 20.82 43.04 7.81
N ASP A 832 21.11 44.00 8.69
CA ASP A 832 20.38 45.27 8.80
C ASP A 832 18.85 45.09 8.95
N GLY A 833 18.43 44.07 9.70
CA GLY A 833 17.02 43.72 9.90
C GLY A 833 16.34 42.99 8.75
N LYS A 834 17.06 42.76 7.63
CA LYS A 834 16.54 42.12 6.41
C LYS A 834 17.12 40.72 6.20
N VAL A 835 16.36 39.87 5.52
CA VAL A 835 16.84 38.55 5.07
C VAL A 835 18.09 38.70 4.20
N ALA A 836 19.15 37.95 4.54
CA ALA A 836 20.39 37.85 3.77
C ALA A 836 20.68 36.40 3.29
N GLY A 837 19.98 35.42 3.86
CA GLY A 837 20.10 34.01 3.47
C GLY A 837 19.41 33.07 4.46
N VAL A 838 19.45 31.78 4.17
CA VAL A 838 18.94 30.72 5.04
C VAL A 838 20.07 29.74 5.33
N ARG A 839 20.49 29.69 6.59
CA ARG A 839 21.41 28.68 7.10
C ARG A 839 20.65 27.37 7.18
N SER A 840 21.10 26.37 6.44
CA SER A 840 20.41 25.12 6.21
C SER A 840 21.34 23.94 6.46
N ARG A 841 20.76 22.78 6.76
CA ARG A 841 21.50 21.53 6.92
C ARG A 841 20.97 20.46 5.97
N LYS A 842 21.88 19.61 5.51
CA LYS A 842 21.51 18.37 4.81
C LYS A 842 20.79 17.43 5.79
N MET A 843 19.84 16.69 5.25
CA MET A 843 19.03 15.71 5.96
C MET A 843 19.31 14.31 5.43
N VAL A 844 19.14 13.32 6.29
CA VAL A 844 19.06 11.90 5.93
C VAL A 844 17.70 11.36 6.35
N LEU A 845 17.21 10.35 5.65
CA LEU A 845 15.93 9.72 5.99
C LEU A 845 16.13 8.70 7.10
N GLY A 846 15.55 8.97 8.27
CA GLY A 846 15.47 8.05 9.40
C GLY A 846 14.19 7.19 9.39
N PRO A 847 13.75 6.68 10.56
CA PRO A 847 12.59 5.80 10.68
C PRO A 847 11.28 6.44 10.21
N TYR A 848 10.27 5.62 9.88
CA TYR A 848 8.95 6.08 9.46
C TYR A 848 8.21 6.84 10.57
N ASP A 849 7.44 7.86 10.20
CA ASP A 849 6.46 8.50 11.09
C ASP A 849 5.09 7.81 10.98
N ARG A 850 4.11 8.23 11.80
CA ARG A 850 2.75 7.67 11.79
C ARG A 850 2.01 7.85 10.46
N SER A 851 2.46 8.77 9.59
CA SER A 851 1.90 8.93 8.24
C SER A 851 2.46 7.93 7.24
N GLY A 852 3.47 7.16 7.63
CA GLY A 852 4.18 6.21 6.77
C GLY A 852 5.30 6.84 5.94
N ARG A 853 5.74 8.07 6.26
CA ARG A 853 6.86 8.75 5.59
C ARG A 853 8.11 8.70 6.45
N ARG A 854 9.30 8.66 5.86
CA ARG A 854 10.54 8.66 6.64
C ARG A 854 10.73 10.00 7.36
N ARG A 855 11.19 9.95 8.61
CA ARG A 855 11.50 11.15 9.40
C ARG A 855 12.83 11.72 8.92
N PRO A 856 12.90 12.97 8.48
CA PRO A 856 14.17 13.57 8.13
C PRO A 856 14.97 13.85 9.42
N GLN A 857 16.24 13.47 9.42
CA GLN A 857 17.19 13.71 10.51
C GLN A 857 18.38 14.53 10.01
N PRO A 858 18.94 15.43 10.82
CA PRO A 858 20.18 16.14 10.51
C PRO A 858 21.30 15.19 10.08
N ALA A 859 21.95 15.47 8.95
CA ALA A 859 23.21 14.83 8.60
C ALA A 859 24.36 15.35 9.50
N GLU A 860 25.46 14.60 9.60
CA GLU A 860 26.66 15.00 10.35
C GLU A 860 27.42 16.16 9.68
N GLU A 861 27.17 16.41 8.40
CA GLU A 861 27.78 17.50 7.65
C GLU A 861 27.46 18.88 8.24
N ALA A 862 28.42 19.80 8.14
CA ALA A 862 28.26 21.17 8.61
C ALA A 862 27.12 21.90 7.87
N PRO A 863 26.38 22.80 8.54
CA PRO A 863 25.38 23.65 7.88
C PRO A 863 26.00 24.51 6.78
N PHE A 864 25.23 24.77 5.74
CA PHE A 864 25.60 25.63 4.61
C PHE A 864 24.57 26.76 4.45
N VAL A 865 24.92 27.80 3.68
CA VAL A 865 24.05 28.96 3.47
C VAL A 865 23.45 28.91 2.06
N VAL A 866 22.14 29.13 1.98
CA VAL A 866 21.44 29.44 0.73
C VAL A 866 21.18 30.94 0.72
N GLU A 867 21.80 31.68 -0.18
CA GLU A 867 21.59 33.14 -0.27
C GLU A 867 20.15 33.46 -0.65
N ALA A 868 19.56 34.43 0.03
CA ALA A 868 18.18 34.84 -0.16
C ALA A 868 18.01 36.30 0.28
N ASP A 869 17.14 37.04 -0.38
CA ASP A 869 16.64 38.35 0.10
C ASP A 869 15.16 38.28 0.52
N GLN A 870 14.50 37.15 0.26
CA GLN A 870 13.16 36.87 0.73
C GLN A 870 13.00 35.38 1.09
N VAL A 871 12.30 35.09 2.18
CA VAL A 871 11.93 33.72 2.59
C VAL A 871 10.42 33.59 2.65
N ILE A 872 9.87 32.54 2.04
CA ILE A 872 8.44 32.21 2.09
C ILE A 872 8.25 30.88 2.83
N ALA A 873 7.62 30.90 3.99
CA ALA A 873 7.32 29.72 4.79
C ALA A 873 6.00 29.07 4.38
N ALA A 874 6.04 27.78 4.04
CA ALA A 874 4.90 26.99 3.54
C ALA A 874 4.82 25.60 4.19
N ILE A 875 4.78 25.56 5.53
CA ILE A 875 4.93 24.32 6.33
C ILE A 875 3.63 23.77 6.93
N GLY A 876 2.47 24.30 6.54
CA GLY A 876 1.16 23.80 6.96
C GLY A 876 0.19 24.93 7.27
N GLN A 877 -1.06 24.58 7.54
CA GLN A 877 -2.10 25.52 7.94
C GLN A 877 -2.72 25.07 9.26
N VAL A 878 -3.24 26.01 10.03
CA VAL A 878 -3.84 25.79 11.33
C VAL A 878 -5.17 26.54 11.46
N LEU A 879 -6.06 25.97 12.26
CA LEU A 879 -7.25 26.65 12.75
C LEU A 879 -6.94 27.21 14.14
N GLU A 880 -7.44 28.41 14.46
CA GLU A 880 -7.41 28.96 15.82
C GLU A 880 -8.84 29.08 16.35
N PRO A 881 -9.42 28.00 16.91
CA PRO A 881 -10.82 27.97 17.31
C PRO A 881 -11.15 28.94 18.45
N SER A 882 -10.16 29.26 19.30
CA SER A 882 -10.33 30.21 20.42
C SER A 882 -10.84 31.58 19.99
N GLU A 883 -10.64 31.98 18.72
CA GLU A 883 -11.14 33.24 18.20
C GLU A 883 -12.68 33.28 18.02
N PHE A 884 -13.36 32.13 17.98
CA PHE A 884 -14.79 32.09 17.65
C PHE A 884 -15.65 31.01 18.32
N VAL A 885 -15.06 30.03 19.04
CA VAL A 885 -15.81 28.99 19.77
C VAL A 885 -15.56 28.97 21.27
N ASP A 886 -14.86 29.97 21.81
CA ASP A 886 -14.55 30.02 23.23
C ASP A 886 -15.82 30.09 24.09
N GLY A 887 -15.86 29.32 25.17
CA GLY A 887 -17.00 29.23 26.09
C GLY A 887 -18.25 28.46 25.62
N LEU A 888 -18.28 27.92 24.38
CA LEU A 888 -19.46 27.20 23.83
C LEU A 888 -19.51 25.69 24.12
N GLY A 889 -18.42 25.10 24.62
CA GLY A 889 -18.34 23.64 24.84
C GLY A 889 -18.27 22.82 23.54
N LEU A 890 -17.85 23.43 22.43
CA LEU A 890 -17.66 22.73 21.16
C LEU A 890 -16.46 21.76 21.25
N LYS A 891 -16.66 20.50 20.87
CA LYS A 891 -15.57 19.52 20.84
C LYS A 891 -14.64 19.76 19.66
N LEU A 892 -13.35 19.62 19.92
CA LEU A 892 -12.29 19.73 18.93
C LEU A 892 -11.57 18.38 18.80
N THR A 893 -11.13 18.08 17.58
CA THR A 893 -10.23 16.97 17.32
C THR A 893 -8.88 17.16 18.02
N ARG A 894 -8.08 16.09 18.14
CA ARG A 894 -6.70 16.17 18.68
C ARG A 894 -5.78 17.14 17.91
N GLN A 895 -6.14 17.51 16.68
CA GLN A 895 -5.38 18.42 15.84
C GLN A 895 -5.88 19.87 15.92
N GLY A 896 -6.90 20.16 16.72
CA GLY A 896 -7.46 21.50 16.88
C GLY A 896 -8.53 21.89 15.85
N TYR A 897 -8.98 20.98 14.99
CA TYR A 897 -10.12 21.19 14.09
C TYR A 897 -11.45 20.92 14.79
N VAL A 898 -12.57 21.45 14.26
CA VAL A 898 -13.91 21.20 14.78
C VAL A 898 -14.30 19.74 14.60
N GLU A 899 -14.68 19.06 15.68
CA GLU A 899 -15.16 17.68 15.60
C GLU A 899 -16.58 17.66 15.00
N ALA A 900 -16.73 16.98 13.86
CA ALA A 900 -17.99 16.85 13.15
C ALA A 900 -18.21 15.41 12.67
N ASP A 901 -19.47 14.96 12.68
CA ASP A 901 -19.87 13.68 12.14
C ASP A 901 -19.59 13.62 10.62
N PRO A 902 -18.86 12.60 10.12
CA PRO A 902 -18.40 12.59 8.74
C PRO A 902 -19.53 12.45 7.70
N LEU A 903 -20.73 12.01 8.09
CA LEU A 903 -21.87 11.78 7.20
C LEU A 903 -22.83 12.97 7.14
N THR A 904 -22.99 13.65 8.27
CA THR A 904 -23.98 14.72 8.45
C THR A 904 -23.36 16.10 8.66
N GLY A 905 -22.08 16.18 9.03
CA GLY A 905 -21.41 17.42 9.42
C GLY A 905 -21.84 17.96 10.79
N ALA A 906 -22.68 17.23 11.54
CA ALA A 906 -23.17 17.66 12.85
C ALA A 906 -22.02 17.70 13.89
N THR A 907 -21.99 18.74 14.72
CA THR A 907 -20.98 18.88 15.78
C THR A 907 -21.53 18.42 17.14
N SER A 908 -20.76 18.60 18.22
CA SER A 908 -21.25 18.37 19.58
C SER A 908 -22.38 19.33 20.00
N ILE A 909 -22.64 20.40 19.24
CA ILE A 909 -23.73 21.34 19.45
C ILE A 909 -24.82 21.06 18.39
N PRO A 910 -26.05 20.67 18.78
CA PRO A 910 -27.05 20.14 17.84
C PRO A 910 -27.41 21.01 16.64
N TRP A 911 -27.42 22.34 16.79
CA TRP A 911 -27.76 23.29 15.72
C TRP A 911 -26.55 23.77 14.92
N LEU A 912 -25.34 23.28 15.23
CA LEU A 912 -24.08 23.70 14.63
C LEU A 912 -23.46 22.57 13.82
N PHE A 913 -23.09 22.88 12.59
CA PHE A 913 -22.51 21.97 11.62
C PHE A 913 -21.15 22.50 11.16
N ALA A 914 -20.24 21.63 10.76
CA ALA A 914 -18.93 22.04 10.25
C ALA A 914 -18.48 21.16 9.08
N GLY A 915 -17.66 21.72 8.19
CA GLY A 915 -17.15 21.02 7.02
C GLY A 915 -16.02 21.76 6.33
N GLY A 916 -15.39 21.08 5.36
CA GLY A 916 -14.16 21.56 4.74
C GLY A 916 -13.00 21.64 5.74
N ASP A 917 -12.04 22.52 5.47
CA ASP A 917 -10.79 22.57 6.24
C ASP A 917 -10.98 22.89 7.72
N ALA A 918 -12.12 23.48 8.11
CA ALA A 918 -12.45 23.74 9.51
C ALA A 918 -12.68 22.46 10.33
N ALA A 919 -13.09 21.36 9.68
CA ALA A 919 -13.39 20.08 10.32
C ALA A 919 -12.33 19.01 10.04
N VAL A 920 -11.80 18.96 8.83
CA VAL A 920 -10.87 17.89 8.39
C VAL A 920 -9.43 18.35 8.15
N GLY A 921 -9.16 19.65 8.30
CA GLY A 921 -7.90 20.27 7.91
C GLY A 921 -7.76 20.48 6.41
N PRO A 922 -6.64 21.09 5.95
CA PRO A 922 -6.44 21.48 4.56
C PRO A 922 -6.63 20.33 3.58
N SER A 923 -7.58 20.49 2.67
CA SER A 923 -8.05 19.44 1.78
C SER A 923 -8.21 19.94 0.34
N SER A 924 -8.70 19.08 -0.55
CA SER A 924 -8.99 19.44 -1.93
C SER A 924 -10.31 20.22 -2.06
N VAL A 925 -10.45 21.01 -3.14
CA VAL A 925 -11.72 21.70 -3.44
C VAL A 925 -12.88 20.72 -3.58
N ALA A 926 -12.65 19.54 -4.17
CA ALA A 926 -13.69 18.53 -4.32
C ALA A 926 -14.14 17.94 -2.97
N GLU A 927 -13.21 17.77 -2.00
CA GLU A 927 -13.56 17.35 -0.63
C GLU A 927 -14.38 18.41 0.09
N ALA A 928 -14.01 19.69 -0.07
CA ALA A 928 -14.77 20.81 0.47
C ALA A 928 -16.20 20.85 -0.10
N VAL A 929 -16.37 20.64 -1.42
CA VAL A 929 -17.69 20.54 -2.06
C VAL A 929 -18.50 19.39 -1.45
N GLY A 930 -17.93 18.19 -1.35
CA GLY A 930 -18.60 17.05 -0.76
C GLY A 930 -18.95 17.25 0.72
N ALA A 931 -18.10 17.94 1.48
CA ALA A 931 -18.38 18.29 2.87
C ALA A 931 -19.54 19.29 3.00
N GLY A 932 -19.60 20.30 2.12
CA GLY A 932 -20.73 21.22 2.03
C GLY A 932 -22.04 20.52 1.70
N GLU A 933 -22.03 19.56 0.76
CA GLU A 933 -23.21 18.73 0.45
C GLU A 933 -23.67 17.92 1.67
N ARG A 934 -22.75 17.22 2.34
CA ARG A 934 -23.08 16.40 3.52
C ARG A 934 -23.68 17.25 4.64
N ALA A 935 -23.11 18.42 4.90
CA ALA A 935 -23.62 19.34 5.90
C ALA A 935 -25.00 19.90 5.55
N ALA A 936 -25.24 20.30 4.29
CA ALA A 936 -26.55 20.78 3.85
C ALA A 936 -27.65 19.71 4.04
N VAL A 937 -27.35 18.46 3.69
CA VAL A 937 -28.28 17.33 3.91
C VAL A 937 -28.45 17.01 5.39
N GLY A 938 -27.38 17.13 6.18
CA GLY A 938 -27.46 17.00 7.65
C GLY A 938 -28.35 18.07 8.29
N ILE A 939 -28.26 19.31 7.82
CA ILE A 939 -29.10 20.44 8.27
C ILE A 939 -30.57 20.21 7.90
N ASP A 940 -30.86 19.83 6.65
CA ASP A 940 -32.23 19.48 6.21
C ASP A 940 -32.84 18.39 7.09
N ARG A 941 -32.09 17.32 7.35
CA ARG A 941 -32.52 16.24 8.24
C ARG A 941 -32.73 16.68 9.68
N PHE A 942 -31.88 17.56 10.19
CA PHE A 942 -32.05 18.13 11.52
C PHE A 942 -33.31 19.00 11.63
N LEU A 943 -33.61 19.80 10.60
CA LEU A 943 -34.73 20.74 10.62
C LEU A 943 -36.09 20.08 10.33
N THR A 944 -36.10 19.02 9.53
CA THR A 944 -37.34 18.39 9.01
C THR A 944 -37.57 16.97 9.53
N GLY A 945 -36.53 16.27 9.99
CA GLY A 945 -36.57 14.85 10.35
C GLY A 945 -36.41 13.89 9.16
N GLU A 946 -36.51 14.39 7.92
CA GLU A 946 -36.44 13.61 6.68
C GLU A 946 -35.24 14.00 5.82
N MET A 947 -34.94 13.25 4.77
CA MET A 947 -33.84 13.55 3.84
C MET A 947 -34.40 13.88 2.45
N HIS A 948 -34.35 15.14 2.05
CA HIS A 948 -34.95 15.62 0.80
C HIS A 948 -33.95 15.79 -0.37
N ALA A 949 -32.74 15.25 -0.24
CA ALA A 949 -31.65 15.36 -1.22
C ALA A 949 -31.94 14.57 -2.51
N PHE A 950 -32.87 15.06 -3.33
CA PHE A 950 -33.37 14.39 -4.54
C PHE A 950 -32.28 14.09 -5.58
N TRP A 951 -31.23 14.90 -5.65
CA TRP A 951 -30.06 14.69 -6.51
C TRP A 951 -29.21 13.47 -6.14
N ARG A 952 -29.48 12.83 -5.00
CA ARG A 952 -28.84 11.56 -4.63
C ARG A 952 -29.53 10.35 -5.25
N ALA A 953 -30.73 10.52 -5.81
CA ALA A 953 -31.37 9.48 -6.59
C ALA A 953 -30.54 9.24 -7.87
N GLU A 954 -30.17 7.98 -8.11
CA GLU A 954 -29.39 7.63 -9.29
C GLU A 954 -30.31 7.48 -10.51
N ALA A 955 -30.04 8.26 -11.56
CA ALA A 955 -30.65 8.10 -12.87
C ALA A 955 -29.53 8.02 -13.90
N PRO A 956 -29.32 6.87 -14.57
CA PRO A 956 -28.28 6.75 -15.58
C PRO A 956 -28.55 7.69 -16.76
N ALA A 957 -27.51 8.34 -17.26
CA ALA A 957 -27.61 9.14 -18.48
C ALA A 957 -28.02 8.24 -19.66
N ALA A 958 -29.10 8.62 -20.35
CA ALA A 958 -29.58 7.91 -21.53
C ALA A 958 -28.65 8.16 -22.73
N VAL A 959 -27.57 7.39 -22.82
CA VAL A 959 -26.55 7.44 -23.87
C VAL A 959 -26.36 6.04 -24.45
N PRO A 960 -26.46 5.85 -25.78
CA PRO A 960 -26.17 4.57 -26.42
C PRO A 960 -24.79 4.04 -26.04
N PHE A 961 -24.71 2.75 -25.72
CA PHE A 961 -23.45 2.07 -25.46
C PHE A 961 -23.55 0.62 -25.90
N ASP A 962 -22.58 0.17 -26.68
CA ASP A 962 -22.43 -1.22 -27.07
C ASP A 962 -21.35 -1.86 -26.19
N PRO A 963 -21.71 -2.75 -25.24
CA PRO A 963 -20.73 -3.41 -24.39
C PRO A 963 -19.85 -4.43 -25.14
N ASN A 964 -20.21 -4.81 -26.38
CA ASN A 964 -19.45 -5.73 -27.21
C ASN A 964 -18.47 -5.03 -28.15
N ALA A 965 -18.51 -3.70 -28.23
CA ALA A 965 -17.60 -2.94 -29.08
C ALA A 965 -16.18 -2.94 -28.48
N ASP A 966 -15.18 -3.06 -29.35
CA ASP A 966 -13.78 -2.97 -28.93
C ASP A 966 -13.46 -1.61 -28.29
N PRO A 967 -12.63 -1.57 -27.24
CA PRO A 967 -12.19 -0.31 -26.64
C PRO A 967 -11.55 0.61 -27.68
N ALA A 968 -11.85 1.91 -27.59
CA ALA A 968 -11.32 2.91 -28.52
C ALA A 968 -9.77 2.81 -28.63
N PRO A 969 -9.19 2.76 -29.85
CA PRO A 969 -7.79 2.35 -30.05
C PRO A 969 -6.77 3.50 -29.93
N PHE A 970 -7.21 4.74 -29.70
CA PHE A 970 -6.33 5.91 -29.68
C PHE A 970 -5.85 6.27 -28.26
N PRO A 971 -4.64 6.86 -28.13
CA PRO A 971 -4.03 7.15 -26.83
C PRO A 971 -4.72 8.33 -26.11
N ARG A 972 -4.38 8.53 -24.84
CA ARG A 972 -4.82 9.68 -24.04
C ARG A 972 -4.40 11.00 -24.71
N ALA A 973 -5.34 11.94 -24.84
CA ALA A 973 -5.05 13.27 -25.38
C ALA A 973 -4.18 14.08 -24.40
N PRO A 974 -3.06 14.69 -24.86
CA PRO A 974 -2.21 15.52 -24.01
C PRO A 974 -2.91 16.84 -23.66
N MET A 975 -2.74 17.31 -22.41
CA MET A 975 -3.18 18.64 -22.00
C MET A 975 -2.48 19.72 -22.81
N ARG A 976 -3.24 20.71 -23.27
CA ARG A 976 -2.69 21.87 -23.97
C ARG A 976 -2.11 22.82 -22.93
N MET A 977 -0.83 23.13 -23.05
CA MET A 977 -0.13 24.01 -22.10
C MET A 977 0.28 25.31 -22.79
N LEU A 978 0.26 26.42 -22.06
CA LEU A 978 0.91 27.65 -22.48
C LEU A 978 2.44 27.41 -22.57
N PRO A 979 3.11 27.81 -23.66
CA PRO A 979 4.57 27.66 -23.77
C PRO A 979 5.30 28.36 -22.64
N VAL A 980 6.35 27.73 -22.08
CA VAL A 980 7.08 28.21 -20.88
C VAL A 980 7.59 29.63 -21.07
N GLU A 981 8.05 29.96 -22.27
CA GLU A 981 8.59 31.27 -22.66
C GLU A 981 7.56 32.40 -22.52
N ARG A 982 6.26 32.07 -22.59
CA ARG A 982 5.15 33.02 -22.46
C ARG A 982 4.61 33.14 -21.04
N ARG A 983 5.08 32.29 -20.12
CA ARG A 983 4.60 32.24 -18.73
C ARG A 983 5.28 33.29 -17.85
N LYS A 984 6.53 33.65 -18.14
CA LYS A 984 7.30 34.61 -17.34
C LYS A 984 6.66 36.00 -17.40
N GLY A 985 6.49 36.62 -16.24
CA GLY A 985 5.91 37.97 -16.12
C GLY A 985 4.42 38.07 -16.44
N THR A 986 3.73 36.94 -16.70
CA THR A 986 2.29 36.92 -16.95
C THR A 986 1.59 35.99 -15.96
N PHE A 987 0.30 36.23 -15.75
CA PHE A 987 -0.58 35.35 -14.98
C PHE A 987 -1.67 34.73 -15.87
N GLN A 988 -1.35 34.58 -17.16
CA GLN A 988 -2.20 33.86 -18.10
C GLN A 988 -2.38 32.42 -17.65
N GLU A 989 -3.58 31.88 -17.89
CA GLU A 989 -3.91 30.49 -17.58
C GLU A 989 -2.93 29.55 -18.29
N VAL A 990 -2.33 28.63 -17.53
CA VAL A 990 -1.28 27.73 -18.06
C VAL A 990 -1.88 26.51 -18.74
N GLU A 991 -2.86 25.88 -18.09
CA GLU A 991 -3.59 24.75 -18.67
C GLU A 991 -4.74 25.27 -19.53
N LEU A 992 -4.69 24.96 -20.82
CA LEU A 992 -5.64 25.42 -21.81
C LEU A 992 -6.72 24.36 -22.09
N THR A 993 -7.90 24.83 -22.47
CA THR A 993 -9.03 23.96 -22.80
C THR A 993 -8.74 23.07 -24.01
N PHE A 994 -9.29 21.85 -24.02
CA PHE A 994 -9.17 20.95 -25.16
C PHE A 994 -9.85 21.52 -26.41
N THR A 995 -9.39 21.08 -27.59
CA THR A 995 -10.21 21.23 -28.80
C THR A 995 -11.41 20.29 -28.71
N GLU A 996 -12.50 20.59 -29.41
CA GLU A 996 -13.67 19.71 -29.45
C GLU A 996 -13.29 18.28 -29.84
N GLY A 997 -12.48 18.11 -30.89
CA GLY A 997 -12.03 16.79 -31.35
C GLY A 997 -11.30 16.00 -30.27
N ALA A 998 -10.39 16.63 -29.52
CA ALA A 998 -9.67 15.99 -28.42
C ALA A 998 -10.61 15.60 -27.27
N ALA A 999 -11.56 16.47 -26.90
CA ALA A 999 -12.53 16.19 -25.85
C ALA A 999 -13.48 15.02 -26.23
N LEU A 1000 -13.91 14.96 -27.49
CA LEU A 1000 -14.76 13.87 -28.00
C LEU A 1000 -14.03 12.55 -28.09
N GLN A 1001 -12.78 12.56 -28.57
CA GLN A 1001 -11.92 11.37 -28.56
C GLN A 1001 -11.78 10.87 -27.13
N GLU A 1002 -11.37 11.74 -26.21
CA GLU A 1002 -11.14 11.37 -24.82
C GLU A 1002 -12.41 10.81 -24.14
N ALA A 1003 -13.57 11.42 -24.40
CA ALA A 1003 -14.85 10.91 -23.90
C ALA A 1003 -15.17 9.49 -24.38
N ARG A 1004 -14.86 9.18 -25.64
CA ARG A 1004 -15.07 7.84 -26.25
C ARG A 1004 -14.11 6.77 -25.72
N ARG A 1005 -13.06 7.13 -24.98
CA ARG A 1005 -12.18 6.15 -24.30
C ARG A 1005 -12.82 5.56 -23.05
N CYS A 1006 -13.91 6.15 -22.54
CA CYS A 1006 -14.61 5.68 -21.36
C CYS A 1006 -15.15 4.26 -21.55
N LEU A 1007 -14.80 3.35 -20.63
CA LEU A 1007 -15.25 1.94 -20.66
C LEU A 1007 -16.66 1.73 -20.08
N ARG A 1008 -17.39 2.80 -19.75
CA ARG A 1008 -18.75 2.74 -19.15
C ARG A 1008 -18.88 1.71 -18.02
N CYS A 1009 -18.00 1.79 -17.03
CA CYS A 1009 -18.03 0.87 -15.88
C CYS A 1009 -19.31 0.99 -15.03
N ASP A 1010 -20.13 2.02 -15.27
CA ASP A 1010 -21.48 2.18 -14.73
C ASP A 1010 -22.53 1.28 -15.40
N TYR A 1011 -22.24 0.75 -16.58
CA TYR A 1011 -23.15 -0.13 -17.31
C TYR A 1011 -23.23 -1.48 -16.59
N ARG A 1012 -24.45 -1.86 -16.20
CA ARG A 1012 -24.79 -3.17 -15.68
C ARG A 1012 -25.95 -3.70 -16.52
N GLU A 1013 -25.84 -4.92 -17.03
CA GLU A 1013 -27.02 -5.60 -17.59
C GLU A 1013 -28.07 -5.69 -16.48
N CYS A 1014 -29.28 -5.21 -16.76
CA CYS A 1014 -30.41 -5.49 -15.88
C CYS A 1014 -30.57 -7.01 -15.82
N LYS A 1015 -30.23 -7.59 -14.67
CA LYS A 1015 -30.49 -9.01 -14.38
C LYS A 1015 -31.98 -9.28 -14.25
#